data_AF-A0A8H5IQR3-F1
#
_entry.id   AF-A0A8H5IQR3-F1
#
_cell.length_a   1.000
_cell.length_b   1.000
_cell.length_c   1.000
_cell.angle_alpha   90.00
_cell.angle_beta   90.00
_cell.angle_gamma   90.00
#
_symmetry.space_group_name_H-M   'P 1'
#
loop_
_entity.id
_entity.type
_entity.pdbx_description
1 polymer ?
#
loop_
_entity_poly.entity_id
_entity_poly.type
_entity_poly.pdbx_seq_one_letter_code
_entity_poly.pdbx_strand_id
1 'polypeptide(L)'
;MAEPKTALTTSPASPLPPIASIDDDVAQIPTWRKWVILFVVCWMPLPMTFWSTAIMPATLEVASDLNIPVTTITTINAGVFVAQALSGLIWLPVSTIIGRRSAYLAANGVFIIATFTSWRVIYGVEAGMCLFGLILSLLFIPKASEVESPKLAETTRPRTAKEILRTFNPMHVFCQFKYPKVILANIACGLLGFNQYGLLSSIRRVINPRFNLTSPLSSGLFYLAPGAGFLVGSTVGGKVSDIVVKRYMRKRNGQRIPEDRLNSSLVSVLIILPLGTLLYGWSVYHRLGGMALPIISAFIQGFGLMASFSGLNTYAAEVRPAHRTAVITGKYVVQYSFGAMSVGGVVPMIDGIGVGWAFTVSISVESTCKMYRDLLLLTSFFSFTLAQSGADPYAPVYTTCPSSLKIRSAKDGLSDEESSWRKQRAKQMIPNLEDYLKLANISNFNVTNYINKLKTDDVPTVGLSVSGGGTQSGLGGLGVWQAFDARSAIARAARTGGLTQLFSYITGLSGGGAVTVSLLAANNFTTTDGIKKASNFSLDYASGPDGSQTAFFTSIFENMGAKDESGFPVSVADTFGQFWGTWLPEDKVYSNYSDIASKNTAFSLGDAPMPIVCFAEVVPGKSPEIGKLMYPGFNKSTRFNLTAYEVTPFEFGSWVGGRVQAFIQTKFLGTSMTQGKPQNKSECIQGFDKLTLMQGATANAFTAWFIDLFYGMPVFAKRWLEKRQQVNPDINDVPVPRDQYDNPLVQLVNETAMYFDLTFNESLWATYPNPFEDYNEDMKGVSELLLVDGSLTLESNPLRPLIIPERKLDLIIVYEASSDAPNSWVNGTNLINTALTASQGNIPFPKIPDVNTIVAQNLSFQPTFFGCNASSSTPLLLWLPNAPWTGYTNYSYTQTQFTSNQVDIALENAFQVATYGNGSVDENWPACLACAAIKSSLRRLDIEMPRQCEECFERHCWNGTVSDREATAGDFDLRPRLDPELSFAKWNESDWEKEESTGSGSGGDDSAGVKLGSSLVGLLLSLVAMAALL
;
A
#
# COMPACT_ATOMS: atom_id res chain seq x y z
N MET A 1 2.77 -3.15 -66.45
CA MET A 1 1.50 -3.46 -65.77
C MET A 1 1.64 -2.97 -64.34
N ALA A 2 1.27 -1.71 -64.10
CA ALA A 2 -0.01 -1.30 -63.45
C ALA A 2 0.01 -1.69 -61.95
N GLU A 3 -0.02 -0.82 -60.94
CA GLU A 3 -0.47 0.58 -60.73
C GLU A 3 0.21 1.13 -59.45
N PRO A 4 0.20 2.47 -59.20
CA PRO A 4 0.82 3.09 -58.03
C PRO A 4 -0.10 3.04 -56.80
N LYS A 5 0.36 2.46 -55.67
CA LYS A 5 -0.34 2.54 -54.38
C LYS A 5 -0.01 3.85 -53.67
N THR A 6 -0.95 4.78 -53.80
CA THR A 6 -1.38 5.83 -52.86
C THR A 6 -0.66 5.95 -51.52
N ALA A 7 -0.24 7.19 -51.23
CA ALA A 7 0.21 7.65 -49.92
C ALA A 7 -0.82 7.34 -48.82
N LEU A 8 -0.40 6.60 -47.79
CA LEU A 8 -1.11 6.49 -46.52
C LEU A 8 -0.82 7.75 -45.70
N THR A 9 -1.75 8.69 -45.80
CA THR A 9 -1.97 9.77 -44.83
C THR A 9 -1.90 9.21 -43.41
N THR A 10 -1.08 9.86 -42.57
CA THR A 10 -1.07 9.70 -41.12
C THR A 10 -2.50 9.77 -40.59
N SER A 11 -3.03 8.66 -40.06
CA SER A 11 -4.24 8.72 -39.25
C SER A 11 -3.89 9.51 -37.99
N PRO A 12 -4.60 10.60 -37.66
CA PRO A 12 -4.54 11.14 -36.32
C PRO A 12 -4.94 10.03 -35.36
N ALA A 13 -4.25 9.94 -34.22
CA ALA A 13 -4.59 9.05 -33.12
C ALA A 13 -6.11 9.06 -32.93
N SER A 14 -6.73 7.89 -32.97
CA SER A 14 -8.11 7.73 -32.54
C SER A 14 -8.22 8.40 -31.17
N PRO A 15 -9.15 9.35 -30.98
CA PRO A 15 -9.43 9.88 -29.67
C PRO A 15 -9.68 8.70 -28.74
N LEU A 16 -9.08 8.72 -27.54
CA LEU A 16 -9.53 7.89 -26.43
C LEU A 16 -11.06 7.85 -26.47
N PRO A 17 -11.71 6.66 -26.36
CA PRO A 17 -13.16 6.64 -26.20
C PRO A 17 -13.50 7.64 -25.09
N PRO A 18 -14.49 8.52 -25.29
CA PRO A 18 -14.94 9.37 -24.20
C PRO A 18 -15.16 8.44 -23.01
N ILE A 19 -14.64 8.80 -21.84
CA ILE A 19 -15.08 8.20 -20.58
C ILE A 19 -16.59 8.19 -20.67
N ALA A 20 -17.19 7.02 -20.88
CA ALA A 20 -18.63 6.88 -20.92
C ALA A 20 -19.09 7.48 -19.60
N SER A 21 -19.83 8.58 -19.67
CA SER A 21 -20.43 9.13 -18.48
C SER A 21 -21.24 8.00 -17.86
N ILE A 22 -21.09 7.82 -16.55
CA ILE A 22 -21.92 6.96 -15.69
C ILE A 22 -23.45 7.22 -15.91
N ASP A 23 -23.81 8.24 -16.69
CA ASP A 23 -25.16 8.66 -17.08
C ASP A 23 -25.79 7.87 -18.26
N ASP A 24 -25.11 6.92 -18.92
CA ASP A 24 -25.68 6.26 -20.11
C ASP A 24 -26.71 5.14 -19.82
N ASP A 25 -26.85 4.71 -18.56
CA ASP A 25 -27.91 3.79 -18.10
C ASP A 25 -29.08 4.52 -17.41
N VAL A 26 -29.32 5.79 -17.76
CA VAL A 26 -30.45 6.55 -17.20
C VAL A 26 -31.74 6.16 -17.91
N ALA A 27 -32.77 5.78 -17.13
CA ALA A 27 -34.13 5.52 -17.60
C ALA A 27 -34.57 6.50 -18.70
N GLN A 28 -35.22 6.00 -19.75
CA GLN A 28 -35.68 6.79 -20.90
C GLN A 28 -36.80 7.78 -20.49
N ILE A 29 -36.42 8.90 -19.87
CA ILE A 29 -37.31 9.99 -19.51
C ILE A 29 -37.50 10.89 -20.74
N PRO A 30 -38.74 11.23 -21.13
CA PRO A 30 -39.00 12.17 -22.22
C PRO A 30 -38.29 13.51 -22.01
N THR A 31 -37.75 14.11 -23.08
CA THR A 31 -36.98 15.37 -23.02
C THR A 31 -37.75 16.50 -22.33
N TRP A 32 -39.07 16.63 -22.57
CA TRP A 32 -39.91 17.62 -21.90
C TRP A 32 -39.92 17.43 -20.37
N ARG A 33 -39.96 16.18 -19.89
CA ARG A 33 -39.92 15.85 -18.46
C ARG A 33 -38.53 16.10 -17.89
N LYS A 34 -37.44 15.89 -18.65
CA LYS A 34 -36.07 16.27 -18.25
C LYS A 34 -35.95 17.78 -18.02
N TRP A 35 -36.51 18.61 -18.92
CA TRP A 35 -36.54 20.07 -18.75
C TRP A 35 -37.36 20.50 -17.53
N VAL A 36 -38.50 19.86 -17.28
CA VAL A 36 -39.30 20.14 -16.08
C VAL A 36 -38.56 19.72 -14.81
N ILE A 37 -37.90 18.56 -14.78
CA ILE A 37 -37.07 18.13 -13.65
C ILE A 37 -35.93 19.13 -13.40
N LEU A 38 -35.23 19.55 -14.45
CA LEU A 38 -34.17 20.57 -14.35
C LEU A 38 -34.72 21.87 -13.76
N PHE A 39 -35.88 22.34 -14.25
CA PHE A 39 -36.53 23.52 -13.70
C PHE A 39 -36.84 23.36 -12.21
N VAL A 40 -37.37 22.21 -11.78
CA VAL A 40 -37.68 21.93 -10.37
C VAL A 40 -36.42 21.91 -9.51
N VAL A 41 -35.35 21.27 -9.98
CA VAL A 41 -34.06 21.20 -9.26
C VAL A 41 -33.41 22.59 -9.18
N CYS A 42 -33.56 23.43 -10.20
CA CYS A 42 -33.09 24.83 -10.18
C CYS A 42 -33.98 25.75 -9.33
N TRP A 43 -35.29 25.51 -9.29
CA TRP A 43 -36.24 26.31 -8.53
C TRP A 43 -35.98 26.22 -7.03
N MET A 44 -35.50 25.09 -6.53
CA MET A 44 -35.55 24.80 -5.10
C MET A 44 -34.41 25.38 -4.26
N PRO A 45 -33.21 25.59 -4.80
CA PRO A 45 -32.24 26.49 -4.22
C PRO A 45 -32.76 27.94 -4.10
N LEU A 46 -33.75 28.37 -4.91
CA LEU A 46 -34.24 29.75 -4.90
C LEU A 46 -34.97 30.12 -3.59
N PRO A 47 -35.98 29.40 -3.08
CA PRO A 47 -36.56 29.66 -1.76
C PRO A 47 -35.51 29.60 -0.63
N MET A 48 -34.60 28.62 -0.67
CA MET A 48 -33.56 28.46 0.36
C MET A 48 -32.60 29.65 0.42
N THR A 49 -32.17 30.13 -0.75
CA THR A 49 -31.30 31.32 -0.85
C THR A 49 -32.07 32.61 -0.55
N PHE A 50 -33.34 32.68 -0.96
CA PHE A 50 -34.24 33.77 -0.62
C PHE A 50 -34.37 33.92 0.90
N TRP A 51 -34.64 32.84 1.64
CA TRP A 51 -34.74 32.88 3.10
C TRP A 51 -33.50 33.46 3.78
N SER A 52 -32.32 32.94 3.45
CA SER A 52 -31.04 33.35 4.05
C SER A 52 -30.66 34.82 3.78
N THR A 53 -31.27 35.46 2.78
CA THR A 53 -30.91 36.82 2.35
C THR A 53 -32.04 37.84 2.47
N ALA A 54 -33.31 37.42 2.52
CA ALA A 54 -34.48 38.29 2.57
C ALA A 54 -34.57 39.11 3.88
N ILE A 55 -33.98 38.62 4.96
CA ILE A 55 -33.92 39.34 6.25
C ILE A 55 -32.92 40.50 6.21
N MET A 56 -31.85 40.43 5.40
CA MET A 56 -30.82 41.48 5.30
C MET A 56 -31.39 42.85 4.90
N PRO A 57 -32.21 42.99 3.85
CA PRO A 57 -32.85 44.26 3.53
C PRO A 57 -33.95 44.65 4.53
N ALA A 58 -34.47 43.75 5.36
CA ALA A 58 -35.52 44.05 6.37
C ALA A 58 -34.97 44.25 7.79
N THR A 59 -33.65 44.18 7.98
CA THR A 59 -33.02 44.10 9.31
C THR A 59 -33.34 45.32 10.20
N LEU A 60 -33.36 46.53 9.65
CA LEU A 60 -33.66 47.75 10.43
C LEU A 60 -35.13 47.82 10.86
N GLU A 61 -36.07 47.39 10.00
CA GLU A 61 -37.50 47.41 10.31
C GLU A 61 -37.86 46.30 11.29
N VAL A 62 -37.24 45.12 11.16
CA VAL A 62 -37.45 44.03 12.13
C VAL A 62 -36.92 44.43 13.51
N ALA A 63 -35.73 45.05 13.58
CA ALA A 63 -35.17 45.57 14.81
C ALA A 63 -36.07 46.64 15.45
N SER A 64 -36.60 47.56 14.64
CA SER A 64 -37.53 48.60 15.09
C SER A 64 -38.86 48.02 15.60
N ASP A 65 -39.48 47.11 14.84
CA ASP A 65 -40.80 46.55 15.18
C ASP A 65 -40.75 45.66 16.42
N LEU A 66 -39.64 44.94 16.65
CA LEU A 66 -39.43 44.11 17.83
C LEU A 66 -38.80 44.87 19.00
N ASN A 67 -38.49 46.16 18.83
CA ASN A 67 -37.80 47.02 19.80
C ASN A 67 -36.51 46.38 20.36
N ILE A 68 -35.68 45.82 19.48
CA ILE A 68 -34.40 45.18 19.82
C ILE A 68 -33.25 45.77 19.00
N PRO A 69 -31.99 45.68 19.50
CA PRO A 69 -30.83 46.13 18.74
C PRO A 69 -30.67 45.39 17.41
N VAL A 70 -30.15 46.11 16.40
CA VAL A 70 -29.80 45.55 15.08
C VAL A 70 -28.80 44.40 15.20
N THR A 71 -27.88 44.49 16.15
CA THR A 71 -26.89 43.44 16.44
C THR A 71 -27.54 42.12 16.85
N THR A 72 -28.67 42.15 17.56
CA THR A 72 -29.43 40.96 17.93
C THR A 72 -30.00 40.28 16.68
N ILE A 73 -30.55 41.04 15.73
CA ILE A 73 -31.06 40.51 14.46
C ILE A 73 -29.93 39.91 13.61
N THR A 74 -28.78 40.58 13.52
CA THR A 74 -27.62 40.04 12.78
C THR A 74 -27.06 38.77 13.41
N THR A 75 -27.07 38.65 14.74
CA THR A 75 -26.67 37.42 15.44
C THR A 75 -27.66 36.28 15.18
N ILE A 76 -28.98 36.54 15.21
CA ILE A 76 -30.00 35.56 14.84
C ILE A 76 -29.79 35.10 13.40
N ASN A 77 -29.51 36.03 12.48
CA ASN A 77 -29.24 35.72 11.08
C ASN A 77 -27.94 34.92 10.90
N ALA A 78 -26.90 35.16 11.72
CA ALA A 78 -25.71 34.31 11.74
C ALA A 78 -26.02 32.88 12.19
N GLY A 79 -26.95 32.70 13.14
CA GLY A 79 -27.48 31.39 13.55
C GLY A 79 -28.11 30.60 12.39
N VAL A 80 -28.80 31.28 11.47
CA VAL A 80 -29.35 30.67 10.24
C VAL A 80 -28.24 30.09 9.38
N PHE A 81 -27.12 30.81 9.21
CA PHE A 81 -25.96 30.31 8.47
C PHE A 81 -25.27 29.13 9.16
N VAL A 82 -25.21 29.11 10.50
CA VAL A 82 -24.72 27.94 11.24
C VAL A 82 -25.63 26.73 11.01
N ALA A 83 -26.96 26.90 11.06
CA ALA A 83 -27.89 25.83 10.75
C ALA A 83 -27.71 25.32 9.31
N GLN A 84 -27.45 26.20 8.35
CA GLN A 84 -27.18 25.86 6.96
C GLN A 84 -25.82 25.15 6.77
N ALA A 85 -24.81 25.47 7.58
CA ALA A 85 -23.54 24.75 7.61
C ALA A 85 -23.76 23.31 8.09
N LEU A 86 -24.55 23.12 9.16
CA LEU A 86 -24.79 21.82 9.76
C LEU A 86 -25.84 20.97 9.02
N SER A 87 -26.71 21.59 8.20
CA SER A 87 -27.81 20.88 7.53
C SER A 87 -27.34 19.74 6.64
N GLY A 88 -26.16 19.89 6.03
CA GLY A 88 -25.55 18.85 5.19
C GLY A 88 -25.17 17.58 5.98
N LEU A 89 -24.88 17.69 7.27
CA LEU A 89 -24.54 16.54 8.14
C LEU A 89 -25.77 15.74 8.55
N ILE A 90 -26.97 16.31 8.42
CA ILE A 90 -28.24 15.66 8.76
C ILE A 90 -28.90 15.10 7.49
N TRP A 91 -29.05 15.93 6.47
CA TRP A 91 -29.79 15.55 5.27
C TRP A 91 -29.02 14.58 4.37
N LEU A 92 -27.69 14.55 4.43
CA LEU A 92 -26.90 13.56 3.70
C LEU A 92 -27.18 12.13 4.21
N PRO A 93 -27.03 11.81 5.53
CA PRO A 93 -27.45 10.51 6.07
C PRO A 93 -28.93 10.18 5.83
N VAL A 94 -29.83 11.16 5.96
CA VAL A 94 -31.27 10.93 5.69
C VAL A 94 -31.48 10.55 4.21
N SER A 95 -30.75 11.17 3.29
CA SER A 95 -30.85 10.85 1.85
C SER A 95 -30.37 9.46 1.47
N THR A 96 -29.44 8.88 2.23
CA THR A 96 -28.97 7.51 2.02
C THR A 96 -29.91 6.47 2.64
N ILE A 97 -30.59 6.81 3.74
CA ILE A 97 -31.54 5.92 4.42
C ILE A 97 -32.89 5.82 3.69
N ILE A 98 -33.57 6.96 3.46
CA ILE A 98 -34.94 6.98 2.91
C ILE A 98 -34.98 7.28 1.40
N GLY A 99 -33.81 7.47 0.80
CA GLY A 99 -33.63 7.83 -0.61
C GLY A 99 -33.74 9.33 -0.86
N ARG A 100 -33.06 9.80 -1.92
CA ARG A 100 -32.90 11.23 -2.24
C ARG A 100 -34.24 11.96 -2.42
N ARG A 101 -35.21 11.36 -3.13
CA ARG A 101 -36.54 11.96 -3.34
C ARG A 101 -37.31 12.12 -2.02
N SER A 102 -37.30 11.10 -1.16
CA SER A 102 -38.03 11.15 0.11
C SER A 102 -37.42 12.14 1.08
N ALA A 103 -36.08 12.15 1.18
CA ALA A 103 -35.34 13.14 1.97
C ALA A 103 -35.62 14.56 1.47
N TYR A 104 -35.65 14.75 0.15
CA TYR A 104 -35.97 16.02 -0.46
C TYR A 104 -37.40 16.49 -0.17
N LEU A 105 -38.40 15.62 -0.29
CA LEU A 105 -39.80 15.95 0.04
C LEU A 105 -39.98 16.23 1.54
N ALA A 106 -39.31 15.46 2.40
CA ALA A 106 -39.32 15.68 3.85
C ALA A 106 -38.70 17.03 4.23
N ALA A 107 -37.55 17.39 3.64
CA ALA A 107 -36.91 18.69 3.86
C ALA A 107 -37.83 19.85 3.46
N ASN A 108 -38.50 19.75 2.30
CA ASN A 108 -39.47 20.76 1.86
C ASN A 108 -40.69 20.84 2.80
N GLY A 109 -41.21 19.71 3.27
CA GLY A 109 -42.32 19.69 4.22
C GLY A 109 -41.98 20.35 5.55
N VAL A 110 -40.81 20.05 6.12
CA VAL A 110 -40.30 20.69 7.34
C VAL A 110 -40.16 22.20 7.14
N PHE A 111 -39.64 22.61 5.99
CA PHE A 111 -39.43 24.04 5.68
C PHE A 111 -40.74 24.82 5.55
N ILE A 112 -41.78 24.23 4.94
CA ILE A 112 -43.12 24.82 4.87
C ILE A 112 -43.73 24.97 6.27
N ILE A 113 -43.62 23.94 7.12
CA ILE A 113 -44.14 24.00 8.50
C ILE A 113 -43.43 25.10 9.30
N ALA A 114 -42.10 25.20 9.16
CA ALA A 114 -41.30 26.21 9.86
C ALA A 114 -41.60 27.64 9.39
N THR A 115 -42.03 27.82 8.14
CA THR A 115 -42.38 29.13 7.56
C THR A 115 -43.85 29.50 7.70
N PHE A 116 -44.71 28.57 8.15
CA PHE A 116 -46.15 28.76 8.37
C PHE A 116 -46.44 29.49 9.70
N THR A 117 -45.92 30.72 9.84
CA THR A 117 -46.22 31.62 10.97
C THR A 117 -46.86 32.93 10.50
N SER A 118 -47.70 33.53 11.35
CA SER A 118 -48.75 34.47 10.96
C SER A 118 -48.37 35.95 10.79
N TRP A 119 -47.10 36.36 10.69
CA TRP A 119 -46.79 37.78 10.96
C TRP A 119 -46.08 38.62 9.89
N ARG A 120 -45.57 38.10 8.76
CA ARG A 120 -45.06 38.94 7.63
C ARG A 120 -45.22 38.33 6.24
N VAL A 121 -45.51 39.17 5.24
CA VAL A 121 -45.67 38.80 3.81
C VAL A 121 -44.47 38.02 3.24
N ILE A 122 -43.25 38.30 3.74
CA ILE A 122 -42.01 37.63 3.31
C ILE A 122 -42.08 36.11 3.53
N TYR A 123 -42.51 35.67 4.72
CA TYR A 123 -42.65 34.24 5.04
C TYR A 123 -43.81 33.58 4.27
N GLY A 124 -44.86 34.34 3.94
CA GLY A 124 -45.95 33.86 3.09
C GLY A 124 -45.53 33.64 1.63
N VAL A 125 -44.73 34.55 1.07
CA VAL A 125 -44.14 34.39 -0.27
C VAL A 125 -43.21 33.18 -0.29
N GLU A 126 -42.37 33.03 0.73
CA GLU A 126 -41.45 31.91 0.89
C GLU A 126 -42.17 30.56 0.99
N ALA A 127 -43.17 30.45 1.88
CA ALA A 127 -44.01 29.28 2.01
C ALA A 127 -44.71 28.94 0.67
N GLY A 128 -45.16 29.96 -0.07
CA GLY A 128 -45.74 29.81 -1.41
C GLY A 128 -44.75 29.28 -2.44
N MET A 129 -43.51 29.80 -2.47
CA MET A 129 -42.45 29.32 -3.36
C MET A 129 -42.06 27.87 -3.07
N CYS A 130 -42.01 27.49 -1.79
CA CYS A 130 -41.74 26.13 -1.34
C CYS A 130 -42.90 25.18 -1.63
N LEU A 131 -44.15 25.62 -1.43
CA LEU A 131 -45.33 24.83 -1.76
C LEU A 131 -45.41 24.58 -3.27
N PHE A 132 -45.15 25.59 -4.10
CA PHE A 132 -45.07 25.44 -5.55
C PHE A 132 -44.00 24.43 -5.95
N GLY A 133 -42.80 24.57 -5.39
CA GLY A 133 -41.72 23.61 -5.58
C GLY A 133 -42.12 22.19 -5.16
N LEU A 134 -42.75 22.03 -4.00
CA LEU A 134 -43.17 20.74 -3.45
C LEU A 134 -44.18 20.05 -4.36
N ILE A 135 -45.17 20.79 -4.87
CA ILE A 135 -46.15 20.30 -5.84
C ILE A 135 -45.42 19.81 -7.10
N LEU A 136 -44.54 20.62 -7.68
CA LEU A 136 -43.78 20.21 -8.86
C LEU A 136 -42.88 19.00 -8.59
N SER A 137 -42.31 18.90 -7.39
CA SER A 137 -41.45 17.79 -6.98
C SER A 137 -42.23 16.48 -6.85
N LEU A 138 -43.45 16.55 -6.31
CA LEU A 138 -44.34 15.38 -6.22
C LEU A 138 -44.78 14.89 -7.60
N LEU A 139 -45.06 15.82 -8.52
CA LEU A 139 -45.56 15.52 -9.87
C LEU A 139 -44.47 15.03 -10.83
N PHE A 140 -43.27 15.65 -10.80
CA PHE A 140 -42.30 15.48 -11.88
C PHE A 140 -41.00 14.76 -11.48
N ILE A 141 -40.56 14.85 -10.21
CA ILE A 141 -39.35 14.13 -9.77
C ILE A 141 -39.66 12.63 -9.73
N PRO A 142 -38.95 11.80 -10.53
CA PRO A 142 -39.23 10.38 -10.66
C PRO A 142 -38.94 9.64 -9.35
N LYS A 143 -39.74 8.62 -9.05
CA LYS A 143 -39.48 7.71 -7.93
C LYS A 143 -38.18 6.96 -8.16
N ALA A 144 -37.50 6.54 -7.09
CA ALA A 144 -36.28 5.72 -7.20
C ALA A 144 -36.51 4.45 -8.04
N SER A 145 -37.69 3.84 -7.93
CA SER A 145 -38.12 2.70 -8.74
C SER A 145 -38.26 2.97 -10.25
N GLU A 146 -38.30 4.24 -10.67
CA GLU A 146 -38.41 4.64 -12.08
C GLU A 146 -37.04 4.90 -12.74
N VAL A 147 -35.95 5.00 -11.95
CA VAL A 147 -34.63 5.45 -12.43
C VAL A 147 -33.49 4.54 -12.00
N GLU A 148 -33.56 3.94 -10.80
CA GLU A 148 -32.54 3.01 -10.31
C GLU A 148 -32.85 1.60 -10.81
N SER A 149 -31.82 0.87 -11.24
CA SER A 149 -31.97 -0.58 -11.43
C SER A 149 -32.33 -1.21 -10.07
N PRO A 150 -33.30 -2.14 -10.01
CA PRO A 150 -33.73 -2.74 -8.75
C PRO A 150 -32.57 -3.35 -7.94
N LYS A 151 -31.54 -3.85 -8.64
CA LYS A 151 -30.33 -4.43 -8.06
C LYS A 151 -29.42 -3.42 -7.34
N LEU A 152 -29.37 -2.17 -7.81
CA LEU A 152 -28.57 -1.10 -7.20
C LEU A 152 -29.32 -0.43 -6.03
N ALA A 153 -30.65 -0.36 -6.12
CA ALA A 153 -31.49 0.18 -5.06
C ALA A 153 -31.55 -0.72 -3.80
N GLU A 154 -31.44 -2.04 -3.95
CA GLU A 154 -31.48 -3.01 -2.84
C GLU A 154 -30.17 -3.16 -2.07
N THR A 155 -29.02 -2.86 -2.69
CA THR A 155 -27.67 -3.03 -2.12
C THR A 155 -27.19 -1.83 -1.31
N THR A 156 -27.76 -0.63 -1.54
CA THR A 156 -27.18 0.63 -1.03
C THR A 156 -27.83 1.14 0.27
N ARG A 157 -28.97 0.57 0.70
CA ARG A 157 -29.72 1.08 1.87
C ARG A 157 -29.37 0.30 3.15
N PRO A 158 -29.04 0.99 4.26
CA PRO A 158 -28.77 0.33 5.54
C PRO A 158 -30.03 -0.38 6.05
N ARG A 159 -29.89 -1.64 6.47
CA ARG A 159 -31.00 -2.51 6.91
C ARG A 159 -31.04 -2.67 8.43
N THR A 160 -29.91 -2.46 9.10
CA THR A 160 -29.77 -2.65 10.55
C THR A 160 -29.76 -1.30 11.29
N ALA A 161 -30.32 -1.23 12.50
CA ALA A 161 -30.27 -0.02 13.35
C ALA A 161 -28.83 0.49 13.59
N LYS A 162 -27.86 -0.43 13.68
CA LYS A 162 -26.43 -0.10 13.81
C LYS A 162 -25.85 0.55 12.55
N GLU A 163 -26.27 0.12 11.36
CA GLU A 163 -25.86 0.70 10.08
C GLU A 163 -26.49 2.10 9.89
N ILE A 164 -27.76 2.25 10.27
CA ILE A 164 -28.44 3.55 10.30
C ILE A 164 -27.69 4.51 11.21
N LEU A 165 -27.32 4.10 12.43
CA LEU A 165 -26.57 4.95 13.36
C LEU A 165 -25.17 5.31 12.82
N ARG A 166 -24.46 4.36 12.20
CA ARG A 166 -23.15 4.62 11.56
C ARG A 166 -23.23 5.64 10.43
N THR A 167 -24.35 5.68 9.70
CA THR A 167 -24.57 6.61 8.59
C THR A 167 -24.60 8.07 9.07
N PHE A 168 -25.04 8.33 10.30
CA PHE A 168 -25.04 9.68 10.90
C PHE A 168 -23.67 10.12 11.45
N ASN A 169 -22.62 9.31 11.37
CA ASN A 169 -21.29 9.70 11.82
C ASN A 169 -20.71 10.80 10.88
N PRO A 170 -20.51 12.05 11.34
CA PRO A 170 -20.06 13.14 10.49
C PRO A 170 -18.59 13.03 10.08
N MET A 171 -17.82 12.09 10.67
CA MET A 171 -16.40 11.92 10.36
C MET A 171 -16.14 11.61 8.89
N HIS A 172 -17.06 10.97 8.16
CA HIS A 172 -16.89 10.74 6.72
C HIS A 172 -16.76 12.05 5.90
N VAL A 173 -17.35 13.15 6.38
CA VAL A 173 -17.21 14.50 5.81
C VAL A 173 -15.90 15.14 6.26
N PHE A 174 -15.61 15.11 7.57
CA PHE A 174 -14.42 15.76 8.12
C PHE A 174 -13.11 15.08 7.73
N CYS A 175 -13.09 13.76 7.54
CA CYS A 175 -11.92 13.03 7.03
C CYS A 175 -11.50 13.51 5.63
N GLN A 176 -12.41 14.11 4.85
CA GLN A 176 -12.04 14.71 3.56
C GLN A 176 -11.11 15.93 3.72
N PHE A 177 -11.09 16.55 4.90
CA PHE A 177 -10.22 17.70 5.19
C PHE A 177 -8.76 17.30 5.43
N LYS A 178 -8.46 16.00 5.59
CA LYS A 178 -7.10 15.49 5.64
C LYS A 178 -6.33 15.78 4.35
N TYR A 179 -7.03 15.84 3.22
CA TYR A 179 -6.44 16.14 1.92
C TYR A 179 -6.20 17.65 1.78
N PRO A 180 -4.93 18.12 1.68
CA PRO A 180 -4.62 19.55 1.61
C PRO A 180 -5.33 20.27 0.46
N LYS A 181 -5.43 19.60 -0.69
CA LYS A 181 -6.13 20.08 -1.89
C LYS A 181 -7.62 20.35 -1.66
N VAL A 182 -8.27 19.58 -0.79
CA VAL A 182 -9.71 19.70 -0.48
C VAL A 182 -9.94 20.78 0.57
N ILE A 183 -9.21 20.74 1.69
CA ILE A 183 -9.36 21.72 2.77
C ILE A 183 -9.03 23.14 2.29
N LEU A 184 -8.00 23.32 1.45
CA LEU A 184 -7.65 24.64 0.88
C LEU A 184 -8.75 25.18 -0.02
N ALA A 185 -9.34 24.35 -0.88
CA ALA A 185 -10.47 24.76 -1.71
C ALA A 185 -11.70 25.11 -0.87
N ASN A 186 -11.96 24.35 0.20
CA ASN A 186 -13.07 24.63 1.12
C ASN A 186 -12.86 25.95 1.88
N ILE A 187 -11.65 26.22 2.38
CA ILE A 187 -11.29 27.50 3.01
C ILE A 187 -11.43 28.65 2.00
N ALA A 188 -10.99 28.48 0.76
CA ALA A 188 -11.18 29.49 -0.29
C ALA A 188 -12.67 29.78 -0.54
N CYS A 189 -13.53 28.77 -0.55
CA CYS A 189 -14.98 28.96 -0.60
C CYS A 189 -15.53 29.62 0.66
N GLY A 190 -14.97 29.33 1.83
CA GLY A 190 -15.22 30.03 3.09
C GLY A 190 -14.99 31.53 2.97
N LEU A 191 -13.81 31.92 2.53
CA LEU A 191 -13.41 33.32 2.37
C LEU A 191 -14.28 34.07 1.36
N LEU A 192 -14.58 33.44 0.22
CA LEU A 192 -15.55 33.99 -0.72
C LEU A 192 -16.95 34.11 -0.08
N GLY A 193 -17.36 33.15 0.75
CA GLY A 193 -18.60 33.23 1.52
C GLY A 193 -18.60 34.44 2.48
N PHE A 194 -17.49 34.68 3.17
CA PHE A 194 -17.32 35.84 4.04
C PHE A 194 -17.48 37.15 3.25
N ASN A 195 -16.82 37.29 2.10
CA ASN A 195 -16.96 38.47 1.24
C ASN A 195 -18.40 38.68 0.75
N GLN A 196 -19.03 37.59 0.28
CA GLN A 196 -20.39 37.59 -0.25
C GLN A 196 -21.38 38.16 0.76
N TYR A 197 -21.40 37.59 1.95
CA TYR A 197 -22.37 37.97 2.98
C TYR A 197 -21.98 39.26 3.68
N GLY A 198 -20.70 39.65 3.66
CA GLY A 198 -20.22 40.94 4.17
C GLY A 198 -20.67 42.11 3.30
N LEU A 199 -20.66 41.92 1.98
CA LEU A 199 -21.26 42.89 1.05
C LEU A 199 -22.77 43.02 1.32
N LEU A 200 -23.50 41.90 1.35
CA LEU A 200 -24.96 41.91 1.46
C LEU A 200 -25.48 42.40 2.83
N SER A 201 -24.79 42.08 3.93
CA SER A 201 -25.22 42.49 5.28
C SER A 201 -24.97 43.98 5.55
N SER A 202 -23.98 44.60 4.88
CA SER A 202 -23.56 45.97 5.19
C SER A 202 -24.22 47.05 4.34
N ILE A 203 -24.85 46.72 3.19
CA ILE A 203 -25.40 47.69 2.24
C ILE A 203 -26.22 48.76 2.94
N ARG A 204 -27.26 48.40 3.71
CA ARG A 204 -28.14 49.41 4.34
C ARG A 204 -27.46 50.21 5.45
N ARG A 205 -26.55 49.59 6.20
CA ARG A 205 -25.79 50.24 7.28
C ARG A 205 -24.79 51.28 6.75
N VAL A 206 -24.30 51.07 5.54
CA VAL A 206 -23.26 51.87 4.88
C VAL A 206 -23.86 52.91 3.92
N ILE A 207 -24.83 52.52 3.10
CA ILE A 207 -25.43 53.34 2.03
C ILE A 207 -26.48 54.31 2.57
N ASN A 208 -27.31 53.92 3.54
CA ASN A 208 -28.40 54.77 4.02
C ASN A 208 -27.89 56.07 4.67
N PRO A 209 -26.92 56.04 5.60
CA PRO A 209 -26.34 57.27 6.16
C PRO A 209 -25.51 58.05 5.14
N ARG A 210 -24.96 57.38 4.13
CA ARG A 210 -24.12 58.00 3.09
C ARG A 210 -24.92 58.89 2.13
N PHE A 211 -26.13 58.45 1.77
CA PHE A 211 -27.01 59.11 0.80
C PHE A 211 -28.33 59.62 1.38
N ASN A 212 -28.49 59.59 2.71
CA ASN A 212 -29.70 60.00 3.42
C ASN A 212 -30.98 59.28 2.94
N LEU A 213 -30.88 57.96 2.73
CA LEU A 213 -32.02 57.15 2.28
C LEU A 213 -32.93 56.81 3.47
N THR A 214 -34.16 57.32 3.44
CA THR A 214 -35.18 57.07 4.49
C THR A 214 -36.15 55.95 4.13
N SER A 215 -36.31 55.64 2.83
CA SER A 215 -37.22 54.59 2.37
C SER A 215 -36.51 53.23 2.25
N PRO A 216 -37.06 52.15 2.85
CA PRO A 216 -36.52 50.79 2.70
C PRO A 216 -36.44 50.35 1.24
N LEU A 217 -37.43 50.74 0.42
CA LEU A 217 -37.47 50.44 -1.01
C LEU A 217 -36.26 51.02 -1.76
N SER A 218 -35.95 52.30 -1.52
CA SER A 218 -34.80 52.97 -2.14
C SER A 218 -33.46 52.36 -1.76
N SER A 219 -33.35 51.86 -0.52
CA SER A 219 -32.16 51.17 -0.01
C SER A 219 -32.04 49.77 -0.61
N GLY A 220 -33.17 49.06 -0.77
CA GLY A 220 -33.25 47.72 -1.33
C GLY A 220 -32.80 47.64 -2.80
N LEU A 221 -32.99 48.70 -3.59
CA LEU A 221 -32.55 48.74 -4.99
C LEU A 221 -31.02 48.55 -5.17
N PHE A 222 -30.21 48.88 -4.15
CA PHE A 222 -28.76 48.69 -4.20
C PHE A 222 -28.34 47.21 -4.21
N TYR A 223 -29.22 46.27 -3.85
CA TYR A 223 -28.97 44.83 -3.97
C TYR A 223 -29.05 44.32 -5.42
N LEU A 224 -29.68 45.07 -6.33
CA LEU A 224 -29.78 44.69 -7.75
C LEU A 224 -28.42 44.65 -8.45
N ALA A 225 -27.52 45.57 -8.10
CA ALA A 225 -26.19 45.64 -8.70
C ALA A 225 -25.31 44.41 -8.39
N PRO A 226 -25.09 44.01 -7.12
CA PRO A 226 -24.38 42.78 -6.82
C PRO A 226 -25.15 41.54 -7.30
N GLY A 227 -26.48 41.54 -7.27
CA GLY A 227 -27.31 40.45 -7.82
C GLY A 227 -27.10 40.24 -9.33
N ALA A 228 -27.09 41.33 -10.11
CA ALA A 228 -26.77 41.28 -11.54
C ALA A 228 -25.31 40.81 -11.77
N GLY A 229 -24.38 41.27 -10.93
CA GLY A 229 -23.01 40.78 -10.92
C GLY A 229 -22.92 39.27 -10.70
N PHE A 230 -23.67 38.73 -9.73
CA PHE A 230 -23.71 37.29 -9.45
C PHE A 230 -24.21 36.46 -10.64
N LEU A 231 -25.25 36.93 -11.34
CA LEU A 231 -25.81 36.26 -12.51
C LEU A 231 -24.83 36.26 -13.70
N VAL A 232 -24.23 37.41 -14.00
CA VAL A 232 -23.25 37.52 -15.10
C VAL A 232 -21.96 36.76 -14.75
N GLY A 233 -21.50 36.86 -13.50
CA GLY A 233 -20.30 36.17 -13.01
C GLY A 233 -20.41 34.65 -13.06
N SER A 234 -21.54 34.08 -12.63
CA SER A 234 -21.74 32.62 -12.65
C SER A 234 -21.76 32.05 -14.08
N THR A 235 -22.45 32.73 -15.00
CA THR A 235 -22.57 32.33 -16.41
C THR A 235 -21.25 32.48 -17.17
N VAL A 236 -20.53 33.58 -16.99
CA VAL A 236 -19.22 33.81 -17.61
C VAL A 236 -18.16 32.90 -16.98
N GLY A 237 -18.11 32.82 -15.64
CA GLY A 237 -17.14 31.99 -14.91
C GLY A 237 -17.25 30.51 -15.24
N GLY A 238 -18.47 29.97 -15.38
CA GLY A 238 -18.68 28.59 -15.82
C GLY A 238 -18.15 28.34 -17.24
N LYS A 239 -18.48 29.21 -18.20
CA LYS A 239 -17.98 29.12 -19.59
C LYS A 239 -16.46 29.22 -19.66
N VAL A 240 -15.86 30.16 -18.91
CA VAL A 240 -14.40 30.33 -18.87
C VAL A 240 -13.75 29.09 -18.25
N SER A 241 -14.33 28.51 -17.20
CA SER A 241 -13.86 27.25 -16.61
C SER A 241 -13.81 26.12 -17.63
N ASP A 242 -14.88 25.91 -18.40
CA ASP A 242 -14.91 24.88 -19.44
C ASP A 242 -13.90 25.16 -20.57
N ILE A 243 -13.74 26.42 -20.99
CA ILE A 243 -12.77 26.81 -22.01
C ILE A 243 -11.33 26.55 -21.53
N VAL A 244 -11.02 26.91 -20.28
CA VAL A 244 -9.70 26.74 -19.69
C VAL A 244 -9.36 25.27 -19.56
N VAL A 245 -10.29 24.43 -19.06
CA VAL A 245 -10.10 22.97 -19.01
C VAL A 245 -9.85 22.41 -20.40
N LYS A 246 -10.68 22.75 -21.40
CA LYS A 246 -10.47 22.30 -22.79
C LYS A 246 -9.12 22.74 -23.35
N ARG A 247 -8.65 23.94 -22.99
CA ARG A 247 -7.34 24.46 -23.41
C ARG A 247 -6.19 23.67 -22.79
N TYR A 248 -6.25 23.38 -21.49
CA TYR A 248 -5.22 22.61 -20.80
C TYR A 248 -5.23 21.13 -21.20
N MET A 249 -6.41 20.54 -21.42
CA MET A 249 -6.55 19.20 -22.00
C MET A 249 -5.87 19.11 -23.38
N ARG A 250 -6.07 20.11 -24.26
CA ARG A 250 -5.37 20.15 -25.57
C ARG A 250 -3.85 20.24 -25.44
N LYS A 251 -3.34 20.94 -24.41
CA LYS A 251 -1.89 21.03 -24.15
C LYS A 251 -1.30 19.72 -23.62
N ARG A 252 -2.12 18.86 -23.00
CA ARG A 252 -1.72 17.58 -22.40
C ARG A 252 -2.27 16.37 -23.16
N ASN A 253 -2.40 16.47 -24.49
CA ASN A 253 -2.84 15.38 -25.37
C ASN A 253 -4.15 14.69 -24.94
N GLY A 254 -5.09 15.43 -24.35
CA GLY A 254 -6.43 14.93 -23.98
C GLY A 254 -6.61 14.55 -22.51
N GLN A 255 -5.56 14.55 -21.70
CA GLN A 255 -5.67 14.26 -20.26
C GLN A 255 -6.41 15.38 -19.51
N ARG A 256 -7.45 15.01 -18.75
CA ARG A 256 -8.28 15.93 -17.95
C ARG A 256 -7.88 15.88 -16.48
N ILE A 257 -7.54 17.03 -15.92
CA ILE A 257 -7.12 17.16 -14.51
C ILE A 257 -8.05 18.16 -13.81
N PRO A 258 -8.64 17.84 -12.64
CA PRO A 258 -9.57 18.73 -11.93
C PRO A 258 -8.99 20.11 -11.62
N GLU A 259 -7.69 20.21 -11.32
CA GLU A 259 -6.97 21.44 -10.97
C GLU A 259 -7.04 22.51 -12.07
N ASP A 260 -7.27 22.12 -13.33
CA ASP A 260 -7.43 23.07 -14.43
C ASP A 260 -8.62 24.02 -14.23
N ARG A 261 -9.63 23.59 -13.46
CA ARG A 261 -10.79 24.40 -13.03
C ARG A 261 -10.38 25.59 -12.17
N LEU A 262 -9.29 25.47 -11.41
CA LEU A 262 -8.81 26.54 -10.53
C LEU A 262 -8.11 27.66 -11.32
N ASN A 263 -7.56 27.32 -12.48
CA ASN A 263 -6.88 28.29 -13.35
C ASN A 263 -7.84 29.32 -13.94
N SER A 264 -9.11 28.98 -14.19
CA SER A 264 -10.11 29.94 -14.69
C SER A 264 -10.48 31.01 -13.66
N SER A 265 -10.45 30.68 -12.37
CA SER A 265 -10.83 31.60 -11.30
C SER A 265 -9.70 32.57 -10.92
N LEU A 266 -8.50 32.45 -11.53
CA LEU A 266 -7.33 33.25 -11.18
C LEU A 266 -7.53 34.74 -11.31
N VAL A 267 -7.92 35.18 -12.50
CA VAL A 267 -8.15 36.59 -12.83
C VAL A 267 -9.26 37.16 -11.96
N SER A 268 -10.29 36.36 -11.72
CA SER A 268 -11.45 36.78 -10.92
C SER A 268 -11.08 37.04 -9.46
N VAL A 269 -10.37 36.09 -8.82
CA VAL A 269 -9.96 36.18 -7.41
C VAL A 269 -8.87 37.23 -7.18
N LEU A 270 -7.90 37.38 -8.09
CA LEU A 270 -6.72 38.22 -7.86
C LEU A 270 -6.88 39.66 -8.32
N ILE A 271 -7.78 39.91 -9.29
CA ILE A 271 -7.89 41.22 -9.94
C ILE A 271 -9.30 41.75 -9.78
N ILE A 272 -10.30 41.04 -10.31
CA ILE A 272 -11.65 41.59 -10.47
C ILE A 272 -12.34 41.76 -9.12
N LEU A 273 -12.31 40.73 -8.26
CA LEU A 273 -12.93 40.76 -6.93
C LEU A 273 -12.23 41.78 -6.00
N PRO A 274 -10.89 41.80 -5.86
CA PRO A 274 -10.20 42.82 -5.07
C PRO A 274 -10.48 44.24 -5.56
N LEU A 275 -10.44 44.47 -6.87
CA LEU A 275 -10.71 45.78 -7.46
C LEU A 275 -12.13 46.25 -7.13
N GLY A 276 -13.14 45.41 -7.34
CA GLY A 276 -14.53 45.74 -7.01
C GLY A 276 -14.73 46.03 -5.52
N THR A 277 -14.13 45.21 -4.66
CA THR A 277 -14.26 45.31 -3.20
C THR A 277 -13.54 46.54 -2.64
N LEU A 278 -12.32 46.85 -3.09
CA LEU A 278 -11.58 48.05 -2.67
C LEU A 278 -12.27 49.31 -3.18
N LEU A 279 -12.70 49.32 -4.45
CA LEU A 279 -13.45 50.46 -5.00
C LEU A 279 -14.74 50.69 -4.22
N TYR A 280 -15.46 49.63 -3.83
CA TYR A 280 -16.65 49.75 -2.99
C TYR A 280 -16.32 50.34 -1.61
N GLY A 281 -15.42 49.70 -0.86
CA GLY A 281 -15.10 50.11 0.51
C GLY A 281 -14.56 51.54 0.61
N TRP A 282 -13.59 51.90 -0.23
CA TRP A 282 -12.94 53.20 -0.19
C TRP A 282 -13.76 54.31 -0.85
N SER A 283 -14.56 54.02 -1.88
CA SER A 283 -15.47 55.03 -2.45
C SER A 283 -16.53 55.46 -1.44
N VAL A 284 -17.04 54.53 -0.64
CA VAL A 284 -18.00 54.88 0.41
C VAL A 284 -17.31 55.59 1.57
N TYR A 285 -16.12 55.14 1.99
CA TYR A 285 -15.34 55.79 3.06
C TYR A 285 -15.01 57.26 2.72
N HIS A 286 -14.41 57.51 1.56
CA HIS A 286 -14.00 58.84 1.12
C HIS A 286 -15.10 59.65 0.44
N ARG A 287 -16.33 59.12 0.38
CA ARG A 287 -17.47 59.83 -0.21
C ARG A 287 -17.27 60.17 -1.70
N LEU A 288 -16.59 59.32 -2.47
CA LEU A 288 -16.22 59.54 -3.88
C LEU A 288 -17.25 59.00 -4.88
N GLY A 289 -17.36 59.63 -6.04
CA GLY A 289 -18.05 59.08 -7.22
C GLY A 289 -19.59 59.01 -7.17
N GLY A 290 -20.24 59.72 -6.24
CA GLY A 290 -21.70 59.75 -6.12
C GLY A 290 -22.31 58.37 -5.85
N MET A 291 -23.56 58.15 -6.28
CA MET A 291 -24.20 56.82 -6.19
C MET A 291 -23.67 55.82 -7.23
N ALA A 292 -23.19 56.31 -8.38
CA ALA A 292 -22.80 55.47 -9.51
C ALA A 292 -21.59 54.57 -9.18
N LEU A 293 -20.56 55.13 -8.53
CA LEU A 293 -19.32 54.39 -8.25
C LEU A 293 -19.54 53.19 -7.32
N PRO A 294 -20.21 53.32 -6.14
CA PRO A 294 -20.55 52.16 -5.30
C PRO A 294 -21.43 51.10 -5.98
N ILE A 295 -22.34 51.52 -6.87
CA ILE A 295 -23.23 50.62 -7.62
C ILE A 295 -22.40 49.80 -8.63
N ILE A 296 -21.56 50.45 -9.41
CA ILE A 296 -20.70 49.79 -10.41
C ILE A 296 -19.68 48.88 -9.70
N SER A 297 -19.09 49.34 -8.60
CA SER A 297 -18.13 48.53 -7.85
C SER A 297 -18.78 47.32 -7.20
N ALA A 298 -20.01 47.44 -6.67
CA ALA A 298 -20.76 46.30 -6.15
C ALA A 298 -21.12 45.27 -7.24
N PHE A 299 -21.41 45.73 -8.46
CA PHE A 299 -21.58 44.83 -9.62
C PHE A 299 -20.27 44.10 -9.96
N ILE A 300 -19.14 44.81 -10.03
CA ILE A 300 -17.82 44.21 -10.33
C ILE A 300 -17.41 43.22 -9.24
N GLN A 301 -17.63 43.57 -7.97
CA GLN A 301 -17.41 42.68 -6.82
C GLN A 301 -18.27 41.43 -6.96
N GLY A 302 -19.57 41.58 -7.22
CA GLY A 302 -20.48 40.44 -7.41
C GLY A 302 -20.08 39.54 -8.57
N PHE A 303 -19.68 40.13 -9.70
CA PHE A 303 -19.16 39.38 -10.84
C PHE A 303 -17.90 38.59 -10.46
N GLY A 304 -16.92 39.26 -9.85
CA GLY A 304 -15.65 38.67 -9.45
C GLY A 304 -15.84 37.52 -8.44
N LEU A 305 -16.79 37.68 -7.53
CA LEU A 305 -17.15 36.68 -6.53
C LEU A 305 -17.72 35.40 -7.17
N MET A 306 -18.78 35.52 -7.99
CA MET A 306 -19.45 34.35 -8.56
C MET A 306 -18.62 33.67 -9.64
N ALA A 307 -17.85 34.41 -10.44
CA ALA A 307 -16.92 33.80 -11.38
C ALA A 307 -15.84 32.97 -10.66
N SER A 308 -15.44 33.38 -9.46
CA SER A 308 -14.52 32.61 -8.62
C SER A 308 -15.17 31.33 -8.08
N PHE A 309 -16.40 31.44 -7.55
CA PHE A 309 -17.18 30.28 -7.07
C PHE A 309 -17.43 29.25 -8.17
N SER A 310 -17.65 29.64 -9.43
CA SER A 310 -17.89 28.69 -10.52
C SER A 310 -16.74 27.68 -10.69
N GLY A 311 -15.48 28.14 -10.66
CA GLY A 311 -14.31 27.25 -10.76
C GLY A 311 -14.09 26.40 -9.51
N LEU A 312 -14.28 26.97 -8.32
CA LEU A 312 -14.11 26.23 -7.05
C LEU A 312 -15.22 25.19 -6.81
N ASN A 313 -16.47 25.49 -7.15
CA ASN A 313 -17.60 24.56 -7.04
C ASN A 313 -17.41 23.35 -7.98
N THR A 314 -16.95 23.61 -9.21
CA THR A 314 -16.70 22.55 -10.19
C THR A 314 -15.47 21.72 -9.82
N TYR A 315 -14.42 22.35 -9.29
CA TYR A 315 -13.27 21.65 -8.72
C TYR A 315 -13.66 20.73 -7.56
N ALA A 316 -14.43 21.22 -6.57
CA ALA A 316 -14.85 20.43 -5.41
C ALA A 316 -15.70 19.21 -5.81
N ALA A 317 -16.42 19.27 -6.94
CA ALA A 317 -17.19 18.14 -7.46
C ALA A 317 -16.33 17.12 -8.25
N GLU A 318 -15.17 17.54 -8.77
CA GLU A 318 -14.31 16.75 -9.65
C GLU A 318 -13.06 16.19 -8.94
N VAL A 319 -12.59 16.83 -7.85
CA VAL A 319 -11.34 16.46 -7.16
C VAL A 319 -11.35 15.06 -6.55
N ARG A 320 -12.51 14.59 -6.06
CA ARG A 320 -12.69 13.21 -5.57
C ARG A 320 -14.06 12.65 -6.00
N PRO A 321 -14.17 12.05 -7.19
CA PRO A 321 -15.45 11.58 -7.73
C PRO A 321 -16.19 10.58 -6.81
N ALA A 322 -15.47 9.59 -6.24
CA ALA A 322 -16.04 8.58 -5.36
C ALA A 322 -16.63 9.16 -4.05
N HIS A 323 -16.04 10.24 -3.54
CA HIS A 323 -16.46 10.89 -2.29
C HIS A 323 -17.11 12.27 -2.55
N ARG A 324 -17.59 12.52 -3.77
CA ARG A 324 -18.09 13.82 -4.23
C ARG A 324 -19.07 14.46 -3.24
N THR A 325 -20.04 13.68 -2.76
CA THR A 325 -21.07 14.18 -1.85
C THR A 325 -20.49 14.63 -0.51
N ALA A 326 -19.52 13.89 0.05
CA ALA A 326 -18.86 14.25 1.30
C ALA A 326 -17.98 15.50 1.14
N VAL A 327 -17.25 15.62 0.01
CA VAL A 327 -16.43 16.81 -0.29
C VAL A 327 -17.30 18.05 -0.46
N ILE A 328 -18.41 17.96 -1.20
CA ILE A 328 -19.36 19.07 -1.38
C ILE A 328 -20.04 19.45 -0.06
N THR A 329 -20.43 18.47 0.77
CA THR A 329 -20.98 18.74 2.11
C THR A 329 -19.96 19.48 2.98
N GLY A 330 -18.70 19.01 3.01
CA GLY A 330 -17.62 19.65 3.76
C GLY A 330 -17.35 21.08 3.28
N LYS A 331 -17.41 21.32 1.97
CA LYS A 331 -17.34 22.67 1.39
C LYS A 331 -18.44 23.59 1.92
N TYR A 332 -19.70 23.15 1.92
CA TYR A 332 -20.82 23.98 2.39
C TYR A 332 -20.76 24.23 3.90
N VAL A 333 -20.30 23.25 4.70
CA VAL A 333 -20.01 23.46 6.12
C VAL A 333 -19.07 24.65 6.30
N VAL A 334 -17.90 24.64 5.63
CA VAL A 334 -16.91 25.73 5.75
C VAL A 334 -17.45 27.05 5.17
N GLN A 335 -18.10 27.01 4.01
CA GLN A 335 -18.64 28.19 3.33
C GLN A 335 -19.66 28.95 4.19
N TYR A 336 -20.61 28.23 4.79
CA TYR A 336 -21.66 28.86 5.59
C TYR A 336 -21.19 29.21 7.01
N SER A 337 -20.21 28.50 7.58
CA SER A 337 -19.55 28.94 8.82
C SER A 337 -18.88 30.31 8.65
N PHE A 338 -18.17 30.54 7.55
CA PHE A 338 -17.59 31.84 7.24
C PHE A 338 -18.66 32.89 6.91
N GLY A 339 -19.77 32.48 6.30
CA GLY A 339 -20.94 33.35 6.12
C GLY A 339 -21.54 33.81 7.45
N ALA A 340 -21.68 32.92 8.43
CA ALA A 340 -22.12 33.25 9.78
C ALA A 340 -21.16 34.26 10.46
N MET A 341 -19.85 34.01 10.37
CA MET A 341 -18.83 34.94 10.86
C MET A 341 -18.96 36.32 10.22
N SER A 342 -19.24 36.38 8.92
CA SER A 342 -19.40 37.65 8.22
C SER A 342 -20.66 38.41 8.65
N VAL A 343 -21.80 37.74 8.68
CA VAL A 343 -23.08 38.39 9.04
C VAL A 343 -23.05 38.93 10.47
N GLY A 344 -22.46 38.17 11.41
CA GLY A 344 -22.30 38.62 12.79
C GLY A 344 -21.18 39.64 12.99
N GLY A 345 -20.08 39.56 12.22
CA GLY A 345 -18.84 40.30 12.48
C GLY A 345 -18.61 41.55 11.64
N VAL A 346 -19.14 41.65 10.42
CA VAL A 346 -18.81 42.74 9.50
C VAL A 346 -19.35 44.10 9.97
N VAL A 347 -20.57 44.15 10.52
CA VAL A 347 -21.13 45.41 11.04
C VAL A 347 -20.32 45.94 12.24
N PRO A 348 -20.00 45.14 13.28
CA PRO A 348 -19.07 45.55 14.33
C PRO A 348 -17.69 45.98 13.79
N MET A 349 -17.16 45.27 12.79
CA MET A 349 -15.89 45.62 12.16
C MET A 349 -15.96 47.00 11.47
N ILE A 350 -17.03 47.28 10.73
CA ILE A 350 -17.25 48.58 10.09
C ILE A 350 -17.35 49.69 11.15
N ASP A 351 -18.02 49.44 12.27
CA ASP A 351 -18.18 50.43 13.35
C ASP A 351 -16.87 50.71 14.10
N GLY A 352 -15.98 49.71 14.21
CA GLY A 352 -14.69 49.85 14.89
C GLY A 352 -13.57 50.46 14.03
N ILE A 353 -13.37 49.95 12.81
CA ILE A 353 -12.21 50.34 11.95
C ILE A 353 -12.60 51.11 10.68
N GLY A 354 -13.89 51.33 10.46
CA GLY A 354 -14.42 52.02 9.29
C GLY A 354 -14.57 51.11 8.06
N VAL A 355 -15.48 51.51 7.16
CA VAL A 355 -15.87 50.70 5.99
C VAL A 355 -14.72 50.41 5.02
N GLY A 356 -13.81 51.37 4.79
CA GLY A 356 -12.66 51.17 3.90
C GLY A 356 -11.73 50.07 4.38
N TRP A 357 -11.34 50.12 5.65
CA TRP A 357 -10.48 49.12 6.27
C TRP A 357 -11.17 47.77 6.44
N ALA A 358 -12.46 47.75 6.81
CA ALA A 358 -13.25 46.52 6.92
C ALA A 358 -13.26 45.70 5.60
N PHE A 359 -13.48 46.36 4.47
CA PHE A 359 -13.43 45.71 3.16
C PHE A 359 -12.00 45.44 2.67
N THR A 360 -11.00 46.21 3.10
CA THR A 360 -9.58 45.92 2.83
C THR A 360 -9.14 44.65 3.57
N VAL A 361 -9.49 44.49 4.85
CA VAL A 361 -9.21 43.29 5.65
C VAL A 361 -9.85 42.05 5.02
N SER A 362 -11.09 42.18 4.54
CA SER A 362 -11.79 41.07 3.88
C SER A 362 -11.00 40.51 2.69
N ILE A 363 -10.34 41.37 1.90
CA ILE A 363 -9.53 40.98 0.73
C ILE A 363 -8.13 40.48 1.12
N SER A 364 -7.50 41.07 2.14
CA SER A 364 -6.17 40.66 2.60
C SER A 364 -6.16 39.20 3.06
N VAL A 365 -7.22 38.78 3.76
CA VAL A 365 -7.38 37.38 4.18
C VAL A 365 -7.56 36.44 2.97
N GLU A 366 -8.25 36.89 1.92
CA GLU A 366 -8.43 36.14 0.66
C GLU A 366 -7.13 35.98 -0.16
N SER A 367 -6.31 37.03 -0.21
CA SER A 367 -5.07 37.06 -1.02
C SER A 367 -3.96 36.17 -0.44
N THR A 368 -3.96 35.97 0.89
CA THR A 368 -2.93 35.21 1.61
C THR A 368 -3.05 33.70 1.38
N CYS A 369 -4.26 33.16 1.22
CA CYS A 369 -4.49 31.71 0.99
C CYS A 369 -3.99 31.21 -0.38
N LYS A 370 -3.83 32.10 -1.37
CA LYS A 370 -3.35 31.73 -2.72
C LYS A 370 -1.83 31.81 -2.86
N MET A 371 -1.18 32.64 -2.03
CA MET A 371 0.28 32.66 -1.87
C MET A 371 0.82 31.28 -1.42
N TYR A 372 0.00 30.48 -0.72
CA TYR A 372 0.32 29.09 -0.37
C TYR A 372 0.28 28.12 -1.57
N ARG A 373 -0.51 28.39 -2.62
CA ARG A 373 -0.47 27.60 -3.87
C ARG A 373 0.86 27.79 -4.59
N ASP A 374 1.40 29.01 -4.59
CA ASP A 374 2.68 29.30 -5.22
C ASP A 374 3.85 28.82 -4.31
N LEU A 375 3.64 28.71 -2.99
CA LEU A 375 4.53 27.99 -2.06
C LEU A 375 4.50 26.45 -2.28
N LEU A 376 3.36 25.89 -2.71
CA LEU A 376 3.19 24.48 -3.10
C LEU A 376 3.75 24.17 -4.51
N LEU A 377 3.85 25.17 -5.38
CA LEU A 377 4.62 25.06 -6.64
C LEU A 377 6.13 25.21 -6.39
N LEU A 378 6.51 25.99 -5.36
CA LEU A 378 7.87 25.98 -4.83
C LEU A 378 8.20 24.67 -4.09
N THR A 379 7.22 23.94 -3.53
CA THR A 379 7.47 22.58 -3.00
C THR A 379 7.73 21.54 -4.09
N SER A 380 7.30 21.80 -5.32
CA SER A 380 7.75 21.06 -6.51
C SER A 380 9.24 21.30 -6.82
N PHE A 381 9.76 22.49 -6.47
CA PHE A 381 11.20 22.80 -6.50
C PHE A 381 11.95 22.30 -5.26
N PHE A 382 11.32 22.28 -4.08
CA PHE A 382 11.89 21.69 -2.86
C PHE A 382 11.90 20.16 -2.85
N SER A 383 11.21 19.50 -3.79
CA SER A 383 11.41 18.07 -4.06
C SER A 383 12.84 17.77 -4.54
N PHE A 384 13.62 18.79 -4.93
CA PHE A 384 15.06 18.68 -5.22
C PHE A 384 15.97 18.97 -4.00
N THR A 385 15.44 19.52 -2.90
CA THR A 385 16.22 19.88 -1.70
C THR A 385 15.78 19.17 -0.41
N LEU A 386 14.71 18.37 -0.43
CA LEU A 386 14.33 17.45 0.66
C LEU A 386 15.13 16.15 0.69
N ALA A 387 16.16 16.01 -0.15
CA ALA A 387 17.22 15.00 0.00
C ALA A 387 18.09 15.20 1.28
N GLN A 388 17.64 16.01 2.24
CA GLN A 388 18.36 16.37 3.46
C GLN A 388 17.47 16.45 4.71
N SER A 389 16.38 15.69 4.77
CA SER A 389 15.81 15.23 6.04
C SER A 389 15.88 13.70 6.06
N GLY A 390 16.48 13.11 7.09
CA GLY A 390 16.87 11.69 7.18
C GLY A 390 15.73 10.66 7.23
N ALA A 391 14.60 10.89 6.55
CA ALA A 391 13.58 9.89 6.29
C ALA A 391 13.68 9.48 4.81
N ASP A 392 14.06 8.23 4.56
CA ASP A 392 14.12 7.65 3.21
C ASP A 392 12.68 7.39 2.70
N PRO A 393 12.21 8.10 1.65
CA PRO A 393 10.85 7.95 1.16
C PRO A 393 10.62 6.54 0.59
N TYR A 394 9.45 5.96 0.85
CA TYR A 394 9.05 4.65 0.34
C TYR A 394 8.96 4.62 -1.20
N ALA A 395 8.45 5.69 -1.80
CA ALA A 395 8.23 5.78 -3.23
C ALA A 395 9.55 5.75 -4.03
N PRO A 396 9.64 4.97 -5.13
CA PRO A 396 10.75 5.04 -6.07
C PRO A 396 10.89 6.45 -6.65
N VAL A 397 12.08 6.79 -7.13
CA VAL A 397 12.41 8.13 -7.63
C VAL A 397 13.10 8.08 -8.99
N TYR A 398 12.79 9.07 -9.83
CA TYR A 398 13.49 9.26 -11.10
C TYR A 398 14.86 9.90 -10.90
N THR A 399 15.85 9.47 -11.67
CA THR A 399 17.23 9.93 -11.65
C THR A 399 17.86 9.83 -13.04
N THR A 400 19.05 10.39 -13.20
CA THR A 400 19.80 10.29 -14.46
C THR A 400 20.49 8.92 -14.59
N CYS A 401 20.38 8.29 -15.75
CA CYS A 401 21.02 7.00 -16.00
C CYS A 401 22.56 7.13 -16.08
N PRO A 402 23.32 6.20 -15.45
CA PRO A 402 24.75 6.14 -15.70
C PRO A 402 25.01 5.70 -17.14
N SER A 403 26.06 6.26 -17.75
CA SER A 403 26.43 5.97 -19.14
C SER A 403 26.78 4.50 -19.39
N SER A 404 27.13 3.77 -18.34
CA SER A 404 27.44 2.34 -18.35
C SER A 404 26.22 1.42 -18.19
N LEU A 405 25.02 1.95 -17.92
CA LEU A 405 23.84 1.10 -17.68
C LEU A 405 23.45 0.33 -18.95
N LYS A 406 23.53 -0.99 -18.87
CA LYS A 406 23.15 -1.93 -19.92
C LYS A 406 22.69 -3.25 -19.30
N ILE A 407 21.89 -4.00 -20.04
CA ILE A 407 21.55 -5.38 -19.67
C ILE A 407 22.74 -6.30 -19.97
N ARG A 408 23.09 -7.15 -19.00
CA ARG A 408 24.13 -8.18 -19.11
C ARG A 408 23.48 -9.52 -19.49
N SER A 409 24.07 -10.28 -20.41
CA SER A 409 23.58 -11.62 -20.70
C SER A 409 23.98 -12.59 -19.58
N ALA A 410 23.09 -13.51 -19.21
CA ALA A 410 23.44 -14.59 -18.28
C ALA A 410 24.55 -15.50 -18.85
N LYS A 411 24.67 -15.59 -20.18
CA LYS A 411 25.72 -16.37 -20.85
C LYS A 411 27.12 -15.81 -20.66
N ASP A 412 27.23 -14.53 -20.29
CA ASP A 412 28.52 -13.87 -20.06
C ASP A 412 29.14 -14.31 -18.71
N GLY A 413 28.43 -15.09 -17.90
CA GLY A 413 28.89 -15.58 -16.61
C GLY A 413 28.47 -14.69 -15.44
N LEU A 414 29.29 -14.61 -14.40
CA LEU A 414 29.09 -13.70 -13.27
C LEU A 414 29.45 -12.27 -13.67
N SER A 415 28.84 -11.26 -13.04
CA SER A 415 29.26 -9.87 -13.19
C SER A 415 30.68 -9.64 -12.68
N ASP A 416 31.29 -8.55 -13.15
CA ASP A 416 32.61 -8.12 -12.68
C ASP A 416 32.56 -7.79 -11.17
N GLU A 417 31.46 -7.23 -10.69
CA GLU A 417 31.19 -6.93 -9.29
C GLU A 417 31.14 -8.19 -8.44
N GLU A 418 30.33 -9.20 -8.81
CA GLU A 418 30.27 -10.47 -8.09
C GLU A 418 31.62 -11.20 -8.14
N SER A 419 32.29 -11.22 -9.29
CA SER A 419 33.60 -11.85 -9.47
C SER A 419 34.69 -11.20 -8.62
N SER A 420 34.71 -9.86 -8.53
CA SER A 420 35.63 -9.10 -7.68
C SER A 420 35.34 -9.34 -6.20
N TRP A 421 34.06 -9.30 -5.82
CA TRP A 421 33.62 -9.54 -4.46
C TRP A 421 33.98 -10.95 -3.98
N ARG A 422 33.83 -11.98 -4.82
CA ARG A 422 34.24 -13.36 -4.49
C ARG A 422 35.73 -13.46 -4.14
N LYS A 423 36.60 -12.76 -4.88
CA LYS A 423 38.04 -12.72 -4.58
C LYS A 423 38.32 -12.04 -3.24
N GLN A 424 37.58 -10.98 -2.91
CA GLN A 424 37.68 -10.31 -1.62
C GLN A 424 37.21 -11.22 -0.48
N ARG A 425 36.06 -11.88 -0.63
CA ARG A 425 35.53 -12.84 0.34
C ARG A 425 36.46 -14.04 0.54
N ALA A 426 37.04 -14.58 -0.53
CA ALA A 426 37.99 -15.69 -0.43
C ALA A 426 39.18 -15.38 0.49
N LYS A 427 39.66 -14.12 0.50
CA LYS A 427 40.74 -13.69 1.41
C LYS A 427 40.32 -13.73 2.88
N GLN A 428 39.08 -13.34 3.19
CA GLN A 428 38.54 -13.40 4.55
C GLN A 428 38.20 -14.84 4.97
N MET A 429 37.79 -15.68 4.02
CA MET A 429 37.43 -17.07 4.30
C MET A 429 38.63 -17.95 4.70
N ILE A 430 39.84 -17.69 4.19
CA ILE A 430 41.02 -18.52 4.50
C ILE A 430 41.32 -18.59 6.01
N PRO A 431 41.50 -17.47 6.75
CA PRO A 431 41.75 -17.55 8.19
C PRO A 431 40.55 -18.13 8.96
N ASN A 432 39.31 -17.77 8.56
CA ASN A 432 38.10 -18.33 9.18
C ASN A 432 38.00 -19.85 8.98
N LEU A 433 38.44 -20.36 7.83
CA LEU A 433 38.48 -21.79 7.52
C LEU A 433 39.52 -22.51 8.38
N GLU A 434 40.69 -21.90 8.59
CA GLU A 434 41.71 -22.44 9.49
C GLU A 434 41.17 -22.61 10.91
N ASP A 435 40.53 -21.56 11.45
CA ASP A 435 39.96 -21.58 12.80
C ASP A 435 38.82 -22.59 12.93
N TYR A 436 37.94 -22.67 11.93
CA TYR A 436 36.86 -23.65 11.91
C TYR A 436 37.39 -25.10 11.87
N LEU A 437 38.40 -25.38 11.04
CA LEU A 437 38.97 -26.73 10.94
C LEU A 437 39.69 -27.15 12.23
N LYS A 438 40.37 -26.22 12.91
CA LYS A 438 40.95 -26.47 14.23
C LYS A 438 39.87 -26.78 15.27
N LEU A 439 38.75 -26.06 15.23
CA LEU A 439 37.62 -26.28 16.13
C LEU A 439 36.93 -27.63 15.88
N ALA A 440 36.69 -27.99 14.62
CA ALA A 440 36.05 -29.25 14.23
C ALA A 440 36.90 -30.49 14.59
N ASN A 441 38.22 -30.32 14.68
CA ASN A 441 39.19 -31.33 15.13
C ASN A 441 39.11 -32.66 14.37
N ILE A 442 39.36 -32.60 13.05
CA ILE A 442 39.41 -33.79 12.19
C ILE A 442 40.68 -34.61 12.52
N SER A 443 40.49 -35.88 12.83
CA SER A 443 41.55 -36.82 13.22
C SER A 443 42.59 -36.99 12.12
N ASN A 444 43.88 -36.90 12.50
CA ASN A 444 45.02 -37.05 11.59
C ASN A 444 45.04 -36.08 10.38
N PHE A 445 44.33 -34.95 10.46
CA PHE A 445 44.32 -33.94 9.40
C PHE A 445 45.21 -32.75 9.76
N ASN A 446 46.22 -32.46 8.93
CA ASN A 446 47.10 -31.32 9.14
C ASN A 446 46.52 -30.04 8.52
N VAL A 447 45.79 -29.28 9.34
CA VAL A 447 45.13 -28.03 8.95
C VAL A 447 46.13 -27.01 8.38
N THR A 448 47.26 -26.79 9.04
CA THR A 448 48.25 -25.80 8.61
C THR A 448 48.82 -26.11 7.22
N ASN A 449 49.11 -27.39 6.93
CA ASN A 449 49.56 -27.80 5.60
C ASN A 449 48.48 -27.58 4.53
N TYR A 450 47.22 -27.90 4.84
CA TYR A 450 46.10 -27.66 3.95
C TYR A 450 45.93 -26.17 3.64
N ILE A 451 45.94 -25.30 4.67
CA ILE A 451 45.79 -23.85 4.51
C ILE A 451 46.96 -23.24 3.73
N ASN A 452 48.20 -23.69 3.96
CA ASN A 452 49.37 -23.21 3.21
C ASN A 452 49.32 -23.56 1.72
N LYS A 453 48.62 -24.63 1.33
CA LYS A 453 48.41 -25.02 -0.07
C LYS A 453 47.24 -24.27 -0.72
N LEU A 454 46.33 -23.73 0.08
CA LEU A 454 45.09 -23.13 -0.39
C LEU A 454 45.35 -21.75 -1.02
N LYS A 455 44.96 -21.57 -2.29
CA LYS A 455 44.92 -20.27 -2.96
C LYS A 455 43.50 -19.73 -2.96
N THR A 456 43.34 -18.44 -3.25
CA THR A 456 42.02 -17.78 -3.32
C THR A 456 41.04 -18.47 -4.28
N ASP A 457 41.54 -19.03 -5.37
CA ASP A 457 40.72 -19.72 -6.37
C ASP A 457 40.34 -21.15 -5.96
N ASP A 458 41.04 -21.71 -4.96
CA ASP A 458 40.83 -23.07 -4.45
C ASP A 458 39.90 -23.11 -3.23
N VAL A 459 39.63 -21.94 -2.61
CA VAL A 459 38.77 -21.78 -1.43
C VAL A 459 37.40 -22.43 -1.68
N PRO A 460 36.89 -23.26 -0.75
CA PRO A 460 35.60 -23.90 -0.92
C PRO A 460 34.46 -22.89 -1.01
N THR A 461 33.59 -23.04 -2.01
CA THR A 461 32.40 -22.18 -2.19
C THR A 461 31.18 -22.87 -1.56
N VAL A 462 30.69 -22.36 -0.43
CA VAL A 462 29.56 -22.95 0.32
C VAL A 462 28.32 -22.07 0.20
N GLY A 463 27.14 -22.66 0.02
CA GLY A 463 25.86 -21.94 0.01
C GLY A 463 24.92 -22.41 1.12
N LEU A 464 24.12 -21.49 1.66
CA LEU A 464 22.97 -21.80 2.53
C LEU A 464 21.68 -21.41 1.81
N SER A 465 20.73 -22.33 1.72
CA SER A 465 19.38 -22.10 1.20
C SER A 465 18.37 -22.23 2.32
N VAL A 466 17.52 -21.23 2.50
CA VAL A 466 16.43 -21.21 3.48
C VAL A 466 15.10 -21.23 2.74
N SER A 467 14.27 -22.23 3.02
CA SER A 467 13.02 -22.42 2.28
C SER A 467 11.95 -21.37 2.59
N GLY A 468 10.89 -21.36 1.79
CA GLY A 468 9.62 -20.76 2.20
C GLY A 468 8.91 -21.55 3.30
N GLY A 469 7.92 -20.93 3.93
CA GLY A 469 7.23 -21.48 5.12
C GLY A 469 6.81 -20.43 6.15
N GLY A 470 6.54 -19.19 5.72
CA GLY A 470 6.19 -18.08 6.63
C GLY A 470 7.25 -17.78 7.69
N THR A 471 6.84 -17.13 8.79
CA THR A 471 7.75 -16.71 9.86
C THR A 471 8.51 -17.88 10.48
N GLN A 472 7.89 -19.06 10.59
CA GLN A 472 8.53 -20.28 11.10
C GLN A 472 9.83 -20.60 10.35
N SER A 473 9.76 -20.71 9.02
CA SER A 473 10.96 -21.01 8.21
C SER A 473 12.03 -19.93 8.41
N GLY A 474 11.58 -18.68 8.47
CA GLY A 474 12.41 -17.52 8.76
C GLY A 474 13.21 -17.62 10.06
N LEU A 475 12.52 -17.92 11.17
CA LEU A 475 13.14 -18.09 12.49
C LEU A 475 14.04 -19.32 12.52
N GLY A 476 13.60 -20.45 11.94
CA GLY A 476 14.43 -21.64 11.82
C GLY A 476 15.74 -21.39 11.06
N GLY A 477 15.69 -20.61 9.98
CA GLY A 477 16.88 -20.17 9.24
C GLY A 477 17.86 -19.36 10.09
N LEU A 478 17.36 -18.51 11.01
CA LEU A 478 18.20 -17.79 11.98
C LEU A 478 18.81 -18.72 13.04
N GLY A 479 18.13 -19.82 13.38
CA GLY A 479 18.66 -20.87 14.25
C GLY A 479 19.79 -21.66 13.58
N VAL A 480 19.64 -22.01 12.31
CA VAL A 480 20.73 -22.61 11.51
C VAL A 480 21.90 -21.66 11.36
N TRP A 481 21.64 -20.36 11.13
CA TRP A 481 22.70 -19.34 11.13
C TRP A 481 23.46 -19.30 12.46
N GLN A 482 22.74 -19.33 13.59
CA GLN A 482 23.32 -19.36 14.94
C GLN A 482 24.18 -20.61 15.16
N ALA A 483 23.72 -21.78 14.71
CA ALA A 483 24.42 -23.07 14.85
C ALA A 483 25.79 -23.10 14.19
N PHE A 484 25.98 -22.26 13.19
CA PHE A 484 27.17 -22.21 12.36
C PHE A 484 28.00 -20.94 12.59
N ASP A 485 27.55 -20.00 13.42
CA ASP A 485 28.24 -18.73 13.65
C ASP A 485 29.37 -18.88 14.67
N ALA A 486 30.62 -18.63 14.25
CA ALA A 486 31.76 -18.62 15.16
C ALA A 486 31.65 -17.60 16.30
N ARG A 487 30.80 -16.57 16.16
CA ARG A 487 30.55 -15.57 17.21
C ARG A 487 29.66 -16.11 18.33
N SER A 488 28.86 -17.14 18.06
CA SER A 488 28.00 -17.80 19.04
C SER A 488 28.78 -18.73 19.97
N ALA A 489 28.66 -18.53 21.27
CA ALA A 489 29.35 -19.36 22.27
C ALA A 489 28.86 -20.81 22.26
N ILE A 490 27.55 -21.01 22.11
CA ILE A 490 26.94 -22.35 22.05
C ILE A 490 27.33 -23.10 20.76
N ALA A 491 27.49 -22.40 19.63
CA ALA A 491 27.96 -23.01 18.38
C ALA A 491 29.44 -23.42 18.45
N ARG A 492 30.28 -22.62 19.12
CA ARG A 492 31.68 -23.00 19.39
C ARG A 492 31.76 -24.21 20.31
N ALA A 493 30.92 -24.28 21.34
CA ALA A 493 30.82 -25.44 22.21
C ALA A 493 30.39 -26.71 21.44
N ALA A 494 29.48 -26.56 20.48
CA ALA A 494 29.06 -27.63 19.56
C ALA A 494 30.13 -28.02 18.51
N ARG A 495 31.24 -27.27 18.42
CA ARG A 495 32.28 -27.38 17.39
C ARG A 495 31.79 -27.16 15.95
N THR A 496 30.60 -26.57 15.78
CA THR A 496 30.00 -26.25 14.47
C THR A 496 30.13 -24.78 14.08
N GLY A 497 30.49 -23.91 15.04
CA GLY A 497 30.72 -22.48 14.82
C GLY A 497 31.92 -22.21 13.89
N GLY A 498 31.67 -21.54 12.76
CA GLY A 498 32.67 -21.23 11.74
C GLY A 498 32.12 -21.35 10.32
N LEU A 499 31.15 -22.24 10.09
CA LEU A 499 30.52 -22.42 8.77
C LEU A 499 29.83 -21.16 8.24
N THR A 500 29.23 -20.35 9.11
CA THR A 500 28.61 -19.07 8.71
C THR A 500 29.63 -18.13 8.07
N GLN A 501 30.86 -18.08 8.60
CA GLN A 501 31.96 -17.32 8.05
C GLN A 501 32.47 -17.89 6.71
N LEU A 502 32.08 -19.13 6.36
CA LEU A 502 32.44 -19.79 5.12
C LEU A 502 31.36 -19.76 4.03
N PHE A 503 30.14 -19.31 4.33
CA PHE A 503 29.09 -19.23 3.31
C PHE A 503 29.45 -18.20 2.25
N SER A 504 29.69 -18.59 1.01
CA SER A 504 29.77 -17.65 -0.11
C SER A 504 28.40 -17.08 -0.45
N TYR A 505 27.33 -17.85 -0.32
CA TYR A 505 25.98 -17.41 -0.70
C TYR A 505 24.96 -17.79 0.36
N ILE A 506 23.97 -16.93 0.56
CA ILE A 506 22.75 -17.27 1.31
C ILE A 506 21.54 -16.91 0.45
N THR A 507 20.66 -17.88 0.20
CA THR A 507 19.43 -17.70 -0.59
C THR A 507 18.19 -17.88 0.25
N GLY A 508 17.17 -17.08 -0.02
CA GLY A 508 15.88 -17.12 0.65
C GLY A 508 14.74 -16.76 -0.28
N LEU A 509 13.57 -17.37 -0.06
CA LEU A 509 12.30 -16.95 -0.65
C LEU A 509 11.21 -17.01 0.42
N SER A 510 10.08 -16.33 0.21
CA SER A 510 8.99 -16.28 1.19
C SER A 510 9.50 -15.89 2.58
N GLY A 511 9.11 -16.61 3.64
CA GLY A 511 9.65 -16.44 5.00
C GLY A 511 11.17 -16.50 5.13
N GLY A 512 11.85 -17.40 4.41
CA GLY A 512 13.33 -17.47 4.39
C GLY A 512 13.96 -16.23 3.76
N GLY A 513 13.31 -15.65 2.74
CA GLY A 513 13.72 -14.40 2.11
C GLY A 513 13.41 -13.17 2.98
N ALA A 514 12.18 -13.07 3.48
CA ALA A 514 11.66 -11.92 4.20
C ALA A 514 12.20 -11.80 5.63
N VAL A 515 12.42 -12.92 6.34
CA VAL A 515 12.86 -12.94 7.73
C VAL A 515 14.35 -13.29 7.82
N THR A 516 14.82 -14.41 7.25
CA THR A 516 16.24 -14.79 7.44
C THR A 516 17.17 -13.90 6.62
N VAL A 517 17.07 -13.93 5.29
CA VAL A 517 18.01 -13.22 4.41
C VAL A 517 17.89 -11.71 4.58
N SER A 518 16.67 -11.17 4.57
CA SER A 518 16.47 -9.72 4.64
C SER A 518 16.78 -9.13 6.03
N LEU A 519 16.51 -9.81 7.15
CA LEU A 519 16.92 -9.30 8.47
C LEU A 519 18.42 -9.42 8.69
N LEU A 520 19.05 -10.53 8.26
CA LEU A 520 20.51 -10.66 8.30
C LEU A 520 21.17 -9.56 7.49
N ALA A 521 20.68 -9.31 6.29
CA ALA A 521 21.09 -8.15 5.51
C ALA A 521 20.84 -6.87 6.32
N ALA A 522 19.60 -6.46 6.58
CA ALA A 522 19.29 -5.18 7.23
C ALA A 522 20.09 -4.88 8.51
N ASN A 523 20.50 -5.91 9.27
CA ASN A 523 21.34 -5.80 10.46
C ASN A 523 22.86 -5.98 10.20
N ASN A 524 23.32 -5.74 8.97
CA ASN A 524 24.73 -5.86 8.55
C ASN A 524 25.39 -7.19 8.97
N PHE A 525 24.63 -8.29 8.87
CA PHE A 525 25.03 -9.66 9.21
C PHE A 525 25.52 -9.84 10.65
N THR A 526 24.87 -9.17 11.61
CA THR A 526 25.10 -9.37 13.04
C THR A 526 24.77 -10.80 13.50
N THR A 527 25.02 -11.08 14.78
CA THR A 527 24.67 -12.35 15.43
C THR A 527 23.16 -12.50 15.62
N THR A 528 22.64 -13.72 15.77
CA THR A 528 21.23 -13.95 16.08
C THR A 528 20.78 -13.22 17.35
N ASP A 529 21.63 -13.12 18.38
CA ASP A 529 21.36 -12.32 19.58
C ASP A 529 21.26 -10.82 19.27
N GLY A 530 22.05 -10.33 18.32
CA GLY A 530 21.96 -8.96 17.81
C GLY A 530 20.63 -8.70 17.12
N ILE A 531 20.15 -9.64 16.30
CA ILE A 531 18.84 -9.56 15.64
C ILE A 531 17.73 -9.57 16.69
N LYS A 532 17.77 -10.48 17.67
CA LYS A 532 16.76 -10.51 18.75
C LYS A 532 16.69 -9.22 19.57
N LYS A 533 17.80 -8.48 19.67
CA LYS A 533 17.85 -7.17 20.35
C LYS A 533 17.32 -6.04 19.48
N ALA A 534 17.53 -6.13 18.17
CA ALA A 534 17.16 -5.10 17.20
C ALA A 534 15.73 -5.27 16.63
N SER A 535 15.17 -6.48 16.70
CA SER A 535 13.87 -6.86 16.13
C SER A 535 12.94 -7.38 17.23
N ASN A 536 11.72 -6.83 17.30
CA ASN A 536 10.70 -7.27 18.25
C ASN A 536 9.64 -8.15 17.56
N PHE A 537 9.82 -9.47 17.63
CA PHE A 537 8.90 -10.45 17.04
C PHE A 537 7.58 -10.61 17.79
N SER A 538 7.47 -10.10 19.01
CA SER A 538 6.22 -10.10 19.79
C SER A 538 5.22 -9.07 19.27
N LEU A 539 5.67 -8.08 18.49
CA LEU A 539 4.77 -7.15 17.81
C LEU A 539 4.07 -7.85 16.65
N ASP A 540 2.75 -7.76 16.64
CA ASP A 540 1.92 -8.16 15.51
C ASP A 540 2.22 -7.26 14.31
N TYR A 541 2.90 -7.82 13.32
CA TYR A 541 3.24 -7.07 12.10
C TYR A 541 2.00 -6.61 11.31
N ALA A 542 0.82 -7.18 11.57
CA ALA A 542 -0.42 -6.78 10.92
C ALA A 542 -1.13 -5.62 11.64
N SER A 543 -0.78 -5.35 12.90
CA SER A 543 -1.34 -4.26 13.71
C SER A 543 -0.37 -3.07 13.85
N GLY A 544 0.92 -3.30 13.62
CA GLY A 544 1.98 -2.30 13.69
C GLY A 544 2.45 -1.99 15.12
N PRO A 545 3.53 -1.20 15.28
CA PRO A 545 4.24 -1.03 16.55
C PRO A 545 3.42 -0.31 17.64
N ASP A 546 2.48 0.56 17.26
CA ASP A 546 1.64 1.33 18.20
C ASP A 546 0.34 0.59 18.60
N GLY A 547 0.12 -0.63 18.09
CA GLY A 547 -1.11 -1.41 18.31
C GLY A 547 -2.38 -0.83 17.67
N SER A 548 -2.29 0.32 17.00
CA SER A 548 -3.37 0.98 16.28
C SER A 548 -3.38 0.58 14.81
N GLN A 549 -4.11 -0.49 14.50
CA GLN A 549 -4.25 -1.01 13.13
C GLN A 549 -4.69 0.09 12.15
N THR A 550 -5.62 0.97 12.52
CA THR A 550 -6.07 2.06 11.65
C THR A 550 -4.95 3.05 11.31
N ALA A 551 -4.12 3.44 12.28
CA ALA A 551 -3.03 4.37 12.05
C ALA A 551 -1.93 3.72 11.19
N PHE A 552 -1.61 2.46 11.48
CA PHE A 552 -0.61 1.69 10.74
C PHE A 552 -1.00 1.48 9.27
N PHE A 553 -2.23 1.02 9.02
CA PHE A 553 -2.76 0.92 7.66
C PHE A 553 -2.85 2.27 6.95
N THR A 554 -3.23 3.33 7.66
CA THR A 554 -3.24 4.68 7.08
C THR A 554 -1.86 5.09 6.59
N SER A 555 -0.80 4.85 7.37
CA SER A 555 0.59 5.13 6.99
C SER A 555 1.03 4.30 5.78
N ILE A 556 0.70 3.01 5.76
CA ILE A 556 1.01 2.11 4.63
C ILE A 556 0.34 2.60 3.34
N PHE A 557 -0.96 2.91 3.40
CA PHE A 557 -1.72 3.40 2.25
C PHE A 557 -1.28 4.81 1.81
N GLU A 558 -0.77 5.65 2.72
CA GLU A 558 -0.13 6.92 2.36
C GLU A 558 1.19 6.70 1.60
N ASN A 559 2.03 5.76 2.06
CA ASN A 559 3.27 5.40 1.36
C ASN A 559 3.00 4.83 -0.03
N MET A 560 1.99 3.97 -0.16
CA MET A 560 1.52 3.45 -1.44
C MET A 560 0.92 4.56 -2.31
N GLY A 561 0.12 5.45 -1.73
CA GLY A 561 -0.40 6.64 -2.41
C GLY A 561 0.71 7.50 -3.00
N ALA A 562 1.80 7.73 -2.27
CA ALA A 562 2.96 8.47 -2.79
C ALA A 562 3.65 7.74 -3.96
N LYS A 563 3.70 6.40 -3.95
CA LYS A 563 4.23 5.58 -5.04
C LYS A 563 3.32 5.66 -6.29
N ASP A 564 2.01 5.54 -6.10
CA ASP A 564 0.99 5.65 -7.17
C ASP A 564 0.95 7.07 -7.78
N GLU A 565 0.99 8.12 -6.95
CA GLU A 565 1.07 9.52 -7.41
C GLU A 565 2.35 9.81 -8.22
N SER A 566 3.41 9.02 -8.01
CA SER A 566 4.66 9.08 -8.78
C SER A 566 4.59 8.30 -10.11
N GLY A 567 3.45 7.67 -10.41
CA GLY A 567 3.18 6.91 -11.63
C GLY A 567 3.73 5.48 -11.61
N PHE A 568 4.01 4.93 -10.42
CA PHE A 568 4.51 3.56 -10.28
C PHE A 568 3.41 2.61 -9.81
N PRO A 569 3.39 1.36 -10.31
CA PRO A 569 2.35 0.40 -9.96
C PRO A 569 2.41 0.02 -8.48
N VAL A 570 1.24 -0.13 -7.87
CA VAL A 570 1.07 -0.55 -6.47
C VAL A 570 0.31 -1.87 -6.40
N SER A 571 0.55 -2.63 -5.34
CA SER A 571 -0.07 -3.94 -5.14
C SER A 571 -0.14 -4.30 -3.66
N VAL A 572 -0.79 -5.42 -3.33
CA VAL A 572 -0.77 -5.94 -1.95
C VAL A 572 0.64 -6.28 -1.47
N ALA A 573 1.59 -6.52 -2.38
CA ALA A 573 2.99 -6.74 -2.02
C ALA A 573 3.63 -5.51 -1.35
N ASP A 574 3.18 -4.29 -1.70
CA ASP A 574 3.63 -3.06 -1.04
C ASP A 574 3.16 -3.00 0.42
N THR A 575 1.91 -3.37 0.68
CA THR A 575 1.35 -3.47 2.04
C THR A 575 2.06 -4.55 2.83
N PHE A 576 2.16 -5.75 2.24
CA PHE A 576 2.73 -6.92 2.90
C PHE A 576 4.22 -6.74 3.21
N GLY A 577 4.96 -6.07 2.32
CA GLY A 577 6.34 -5.70 2.55
C GLY A 577 6.55 -4.77 3.73
N GLN A 578 5.63 -3.82 3.94
CA GLN A 578 5.67 -2.91 5.08
C GLN A 578 5.26 -3.59 6.39
N PHE A 579 4.46 -4.66 6.36
CA PHE A 579 4.23 -5.51 7.54
C PHE A 579 5.53 -6.13 8.03
N TRP A 580 6.26 -6.85 7.18
CA TRP A 580 7.59 -7.39 7.54
C TRP A 580 8.60 -6.30 7.93
N GLY A 581 8.41 -5.09 7.40
CA GLY A 581 9.16 -3.89 7.79
C GLY A 581 9.07 -3.56 9.29
N THR A 582 8.03 -4.01 9.99
CA THR A 582 7.86 -3.82 11.45
C THR A 582 8.98 -4.45 12.27
N TRP A 583 9.63 -5.50 11.75
CA TRP A 583 10.73 -6.19 12.42
C TRP A 583 12.11 -5.76 11.94
N LEU A 584 12.19 -4.79 11.01
CA LEU A 584 13.46 -4.18 10.65
C LEU A 584 13.96 -3.29 11.79
N PRO A 585 15.28 -3.17 11.97
CA PRO A 585 15.86 -2.27 12.98
C PRO A 585 15.47 -0.81 12.68
N GLU A 586 15.16 -0.04 13.73
CA GLU A 586 14.86 1.40 13.61
C GLU A 586 16.07 2.18 13.06
N ASP A 587 17.28 1.77 13.41
CA ASP A 587 18.57 2.35 13.01
C ASP A 587 19.21 1.60 11.83
N LYS A 588 18.39 1.05 10.92
CA LYS A 588 18.88 0.31 9.74
C LYS A 588 20.00 1.05 9.00
N VAL A 589 21.10 0.34 8.76
CA VAL A 589 22.31 0.88 8.11
C VAL A 589 22.04 1.24 6.64
N TYR A 590 21.06 0.57 6.03
CA TYR A 590 20.67 0.77 4.65
C TYR A 590 19.18 0.55 4.46
N SER A 591 18.64 1.16 3.40
CA SER A 591 17.20 1.12 3.11
C SER A 591 16.88 0.44 1.77
N ASN A 592 17.83 0.38 0.84
CA ASN A 592 17.72 -0.38 -0.41
C ASN A 592 18.61 -1.63 -0.38
N TYR A 593 18.27 -2.63 -1.18
CA TYR A 593 19.02 -3.88 -1.29
C TYR A 593 20.38 -3.67 -1.97
N SER A 594 20.48 -2.74 -2.93
CA SER A 594 21.75 -2.38 -3.56
C SER A 594 22.72 -1.66 -2.62
N ASP A 595 22.22 -1.02 -1.56
CA ASP A 595 23.05 -0.32 -0.58
C ASP A 595 23.91 -1.29 0.27
N ILE A 596 23.57 -2.57 0.31
CA ILE A 596 24.35 -3.65 0.95
C ILE A 596 25.79 -3.67 0.39
N ALA A 597 25.94 -3.36 -0.90
CA ALA A 597 27.22 -3.29 -1.60
C ALA A 597 28.02 -1.99 -1.34
N SER A 598 27.48 -1.07 -0.54
CA SER A 598 28.15 0.19 -0.21
C SER A 598 29.48 -0.03 0.52
N LYS A 599 30.39 0.93 0.41
CA LYS A 599 31.71 0.84 1.07
C LYS A 599 31.55 0.71 2.59
N ASN A 600 32.43 -0.08 3.20
CA ASN A 600 32.51 -0.31 4.66
C ASN A 600 31.35 -1.12 5.27
N THR A 601 30.49 -1.76 4.47
CA THR A 601 29.56 -2.79 4.96
C THR A 601 30.28 -4.12 5.17
N ALA A 602 29.75 -5.00 6.04
CA ALA A 602 30.30 -6.34 6.25
C ALA A 602 30.34 -7.13 4.93
N PHE A 603 29.36 -6.92 4.05
CA PHE A 603 29.34 -7.51 2.72
C PHE A 603 30.46 -6.97 1.82
N SER A 604 30.66 -5.65 1.73
CA SER A 604 31.70 -5.04 0.88
C SER A 604 33.13 -5.41 1.31
N LEU A 605 33.34 -5.67 2.61
CA LEU A 605 34.63 -6.09 3.18
C LEU A 605 34.93 -7.58 2.94
N GLY A 606 33.93 -8.35 2.50
CA GLY A 606 34.01 -9.78 2.28
C GLY A 606 33.72 -10.63 3.52
N ASP A 607 33.24 -10.04 4.61
CA ASP A 607 32.96 -10.72 5.88
C ASP A 607 31.60 -11.44 5.86
N ALA A 608 30.62 -10.90 5.13
CA ALA A 608 29.29 -11.49 4.98
C ALA A 608 29.10 -12.24 3.65
N PRO A 609 28.24 -13.29 3.59
CA PRO A 609 27.83 -13.96 2.35
C PRO A 609 27.06 -13.01 1.43
N MET A 610 26.95 -13.37 0.14
CA MET A 610 26.03 -12.73 -0.79
C MET A 610 24.59 -13.06 -0.39
N PRO A 611 23.76 -12.08 0.01
CA PRO A 611 22.35 -12.30 0.24
C PRO A 611 21.64 -12.34 -1.12
N ILE A 612 20.82 -13.37 -1.31
CA ILE A 612 20.04 -13.56 -2.52
C ILE A 612 18.58 -13.78 -2.14
N VAL A 613 17.70 -12.91 -2.62
CA VAL A 613 16.25 -13.10 -2.52
C VAL A 613 15.72 -13.58 -3.86
N CYS A 614 14.83 -14.57 -3.87
CA CYS A 614 14.26 -15.12 -5.10
C CYS A 614 12.77 -14.76 -5.27
N PHE A 615 12.37 -14.63 -6.53
CA PHE A 615 10.99 -14.44 -6.95
C PHE A 615 10.62 -15.41 -8.07
N ALA A 616 9.33 -15.57 -8.29
CA ALA A 616 8.79 -16.19 -9.48
C ALA A 616 7.94 -15.20 -10.27
N GLU A 617 7.61 -15.56 -11.50
CA GLU A 617 6.78 -14.73 -12.38
C GLU A 617 5.57 -15.50 -12.88
N VAL A 618 4.45 -14.79 -12.97
CA VAL A 618 3.28 -15.21 -13.72
C VAL A 618 3.16 -14.41 -15.01
N VAL A 619 2.79 -15.07 -16.10
CA VAL A 619 2.70 -14.45 -17.43
C VAL A 619 1.28 -14.62 -17.98
N PRO A 620 0.55 -13.51 -18.22
CA PRO A 620 -0.79 -13.54 -18.80
C PRO A 620 -0.85 -14.38 -20.08
N GLY A 621 -1.82 -15.30 -20.16
CA GLY A 621 -2.02 -16.19 -21.30
C GLY A 621 -0.98 -17.31 -21.49
N LYS A 622 0.09 -17.35 -20.69
CA LYS A 622 1.12 -18.40 -20.72
C LYS A 622 1.15 -19.25 -19.45
N SER A 623 1.06 -18.63 -18.28
CA SER A 623 1.02 -19.33 -16.99
C SER A 623 -0.25 -20.16 -16.83
N PRO A 624 -0.20 -21.27 -16.07
CA PRO A 624 -1.39 -22.00 -15.69
C PRO A 624 -2.27 -21.15 -14.76
N GLU A 625 -3.58 -21.38 -14.84
CA GLU A 625 -4.58 -20.64 -14.07
C GLU A 625 -5.60 -21.58 -13.41
N ILE A 626 -6.07 -21.19 -12.23
CA ILE A 626 -7.20 -21.80 -11.52
C ILE A 626 -8.18 -20.69 -11.20
N GLY A 627 -9.38 -20.76 -11.78
CA GLY A 627 -10.40 -19.74 -11.56
C GLY A 627 -9.90 -18.32 -11.81
N LYS A 628 -9.03 -18.14 -12.81
CA LYS A 628 -8.32 -16.90 -13.22
C LYS A 628 -7.17 -16.44 -12.33
N LEU A 629 -6.89 -17.14 -11.22
CA LEU A 629 -5.67 -16.93 -10.46
C LEU A 629 -4.51 -17.64 -11.17
N MET A 630 -3.57 -16.87 -11.69
CA MET A 630 -2.34 -17.39 -12.29
C MET A 630 -1.35 -17.83 -11.21
N TYR A 631 -0.67 -18.94 -11.47
CA TYR A 631 0.42 -19.40 -10.61
C TYR A 631 1.67 -19.77 -11.45
N PRO A 632 2.86 -19.65 -10.86
CA PRO A 632 4.12 -19.86 -11.56
C PRO A 632 4.43 -21.37 -11.68
N GLY A 633 3.78 -22.05 -12.64
CA GLY A 633 3.97 -23.49 -12.89
C GLY A 633 4.12 -23.85 -14.37
N PHE A 634 4.55 -25.08 -14.65
CA PHE A 634 4.65 -25.56 -16.03
C PHE A 634 3.27 -25.70 -16.67
N ASN A 635 3.04 -24.98 -17.76
CA ASN A 635 1.81 -25.10 -18.55
C ASN A 635 2.02 -26.08 -19.71
N LYS A 636 1.39 -27.26 -19.60
CA LYS A 636 1.49 -28.33 -20.62
C LYS A 636 1.02 -27.88 -22.01
N SER A 637 0.03 -26.98 -22.09
CA SER A 637 -0.59 -26.55 -23.34
C SER A 637 0.27 -25.54 -24.09
N THR A 638 0.84 -24.56 -23.38
CA THR A 638 1.70 -23.52 -23.97
C THR A 638 3.18 -23.90 -23.96
N ARG A 639 3.53 -25.02 -23.30
CA ARG A 639 4.90 -25.44 -22.97
C ARG A 639 5.71 -24.34 -22.25
N PHE A 640 5.03 -23.38 -21.64
CA PHE A 640 5.66 -22.31 -20.90
C PHE A 640 6.37 -22.87 -19.68
N ASN A 641 7.66 -22.53 -19.55
CA ASN A 641 8.47 -22.86 -18.40
C ASN A 641 8.62 -21.64 -17.48
N LEU A 642 8.78 -21.94 -16.20
CA LEU A 642 8.93 -20.97 -15.14
C LEU A 642 10.12 -20.02 -15.38
N THR A 643 9.96 -18.74 -15.00
CA THR A 643 11.11 -17.84 -14.80
C THR A 643 11.30 -17.56 -13.31
N ALA A 644 12.39 -18.09 -12.77
CA ALA A 644 12.85 -17.78 -11.43
C ALA A 644 13.84 -16.60 -11.49
N TYR A 645 13.54 -15.54 -10.75
CA TYR A 645 14.39 -14.36 -10.64
C TYR A 645 15.20 -14.43 -9.36
N GLU A 646 16.43 -13.95 -9.42
CA GLU A 646 17.25 -13.68 -8.25
C GLU A 646 17.54 -12.19 -8.13
N VAL A 647 17.61 -11.72 -6.89
CA VAL A 647 18.04 -10.37 -6.53
C VAL A 647 19.29 -10.47 -5.67
N THR A 648 20.36 -9.85 -6.14
CA THR A 648 21.59 -9.66 -5.37
C THR A 648 21.80 -8.17 -5.12
N PRO A 649 22.69 -7.75 -4.20
CA PRO A 649 23.09 -6.35 -4.08
C PRO A 649 23.61 -5.72 -5.39
N PHE A 650 24.10 -6.54 -6.34
CA PHE A 650 24.65 -6.06 -7.59
C PHE A 650 23.61 -6.06 -8.72
N GLU A 651 22.93 -7.19 -8.92
CA GLU A 651 22.09 -7.44 -10.09
C GLU A 651 20.80 -8.19 -9.79
N PHE A 652 19.79 -7.92 -10.61
CA PHE A 652 18.49 -8.56 -10.69
C PHE A 652 18.33 -9.24 -12.04
N GLY A 653 17.85 -10.48 -12.07
CA GLY A 653 17.61 -11.17 -13.34
C GLY A 653 17.34 -12.65 -13.18
N SER A 654 17.43 -13.38 -14.29
CA SER A 654 17.29 -14.84 -14.29
C SER A 654 18.41 -15.53 -15.06
N TRP A 655 18.73 -16.75 -14.64
CA TRP A 655 19.68 -17.63 -15.30
C TRP A 655 19.00 -18.48 -16.39
N VAL A 656 19.77 -19.40 -16.99
CA VAL A 656 19.29 -20.36 -18.01
C VAL A 656 17.99 -21.05 -17.56
N GLY A 657 17.09 -21.39 -18.48
CA GLY A 657 15.81 -22.02 -18.15
C GLY A 657 14.70 -21.05 -17.73
N GLY A 658 15.04 -19.80 -17.36
CA GLY A 658 14.10 -18.68 -17.36
C GLY A 658 13.92 -18.08 -18.76
N ARG A 659 12.90 -17.25 -18.94
CA ARG A 659 12.58 -16.61 -20.24
C ARG A 659 13.40 -15.33 -20.51
N VAL A 660 13.95 -14.68 -19.48
CA VAL A 660 14.80 -13.47 -19.63
C VAL A 660 16.25 -13.84 -19.93
N GLN A 661 16.88 -14.68 -19.09
CA GLN A 661 18.30 -15.08 -19.18
C GLN A 661 19.28 -13.90 -19.26
N ALA A 662 19.00 -12.86 -18.49
CA ALA A 662 19.76 -11.61 -18.47
C ALA A 662 19.59 -10.90 -17.13
N PHE A 663 20.47 -9.92 -16.88
CA PHE A 663 20.58 -9.20 -15.62
C PHE A 663 20.66 -7.69 -15.84
N ILE A 664 20.02 -6.94 -14.93
CA ILE A 664 20.15 -5.50 -14.75
C ILE A 664 20.77 -5.21 -13.39
N GLN A 665 21.44 -4.08 -13.23
CA GLN A 665 21.86 -3.60 -11.92
C GLN A 665 20.66 -3.41 -10.98
N THR A 666 20.68 -4.02 -9.79
CA THR A 666 19.54 -4.01 -8.84
C THR A 666 19.08 -2.61 -8.49
N LYS A 667 20.03 -1.67 -8.34
CA LYS A 667 19.76 -0.26 -8.06
C LYS A 667 18.82 0.40 -9.07
N PHE A 668 18.81 -0.08 -10.31
CA PHE A 668 18.04 0.49 -11.43
C PHE A 668 16.92 -0.42 -11.91
N LEU A 669 16.52 -1.41 -11.09
CA LEU A 669 15.53 -2.44 -11.42
C LEU A 669 14.24 -1.90 -12.05
N GLY A 670 13.73 -0.78 -11.55
CA GLY A 670 12.49 -0.18 -12.07
C GLY A 670 12.63 0.57 -13.39
N THR A 671 13.82 0.68 -13.96
CA THR A 671 14.06 1.47 -15.17
C THR A 671 13.51 0.75 -16.39
N SER A 672 12.69 1.42 -17.19
CA SER A 672 12.26 0.92 -18.50
C SER A 672 13.43 0.93 -19.50
N MET A 673 13.70 -0.22 -20.08
CA MET A 673 14.80 -0.44 -21.02
C MET A 673 14.24 -1.06 -22.29
N THR A 674 14.76 -0.69 -23.46
CA THR A 674 14.43 -1.33 -24.74
C THR A 674 15.72 -1.80 -25.40
N GLN A 675 15.72 -3.05 -25.87
CA GLN A 675 16.88 -3.67 -26.52
C GLN A 675 18.16 -3.56 -25.66
N GLY A 676 18.01 -3.70 -24.34
CA GLY A 676 19.10 -3.70 -23.38
C GLY A 676 19.70 -2.33 -23.04
N LYS A 677 19.06 -1.22 -23.44
CA LYS A 677 19.47 0.16 -23.12
C LYS A 677 18.30 0.98 -22.55
N PRO A 678 18.56 2.02 -21.75
CA PRO A 678 17.49 2.86 -21.21
C PRO A 678 16.70 3.53 -22.35
N GLN A 679 15.36 3.48 -22.28
CA GLN A 679 14.49 4.18 -23.23
C GLN A 679 14.73 5.69 -23.18
N ASN A 680 14.85 6.23 -21.97
CA ASN A 680 15.20 7.62 -21.71
C ASN A 680 16.41 7.71 -20.78
N LYS A 681 17.54 8.21 -21.28
CA LYS A 681 18.78 8.34 -20.49
C LYS A 681 18.67 9.33 -19.32
N SER A 682 17.69 10.21 -19.35
CA SER A 682 17.45 11.19 -18.28
C SER A 682 16.51 10.66 -17.18
N GLU A 683 15.89 9.49 -17.37
CA GLU A 683 14.82 8.94 -16.52
C GLU A 683 15.08 7.47 -16.17
N CYS A 684 16.15 7.22 -15.43
CA CYS A 684 16.34 5.96 -14.70
C CYS A 684 15.55 5.99 -13.38
N ILE A 685 15.22 4.83 -12.83
CA ILE A 685 14.42 4.72 -11.62
C ILE A 685 15.23 4.01 -10.54
N GLN A 686 15.27 4.57 -9.33
CA GLN A 686 15.85 3.98 -8.12
C GLN A 686 14.76 3.76 -7.07
N GLY A 687 14.93 2.76 -6.19
CA GLY A 687 13.99 2.49 -5.10
C GLY A 687 12.96 1.38 -5.39
N PHE A 688 13.05 0.68 -6.52
CA PHE A 688 12.35 -0.60 -6.67
C PHE A 688 13.04 -1.74 -5.91
N ASP A 689 14.25 -1.51 -5.40
CA ASP A 689 15.02 -2.42 -4.54
C ASP A 689 14.93 -2.07 -3.05
N LYS A 690 13.93 -1.29 -2.61
CA LYS A 690 13.67 -1.06 -1.19
C LYS A 690 13.56 -2.39 -0.44
N LEU A 691 14.18 -2.49 0.73
CA LEU A 691 14.17 -3.71 1.55
C LEU A 691 12.74 -4.20 1.82
N THR A 692 11.84 -3.31 2.22
CA THR A 692 10.44 -3.64 2.50
C THR A 692 9.71 -4.12 1.25
N LEU A 693 9.91 -3.49 0.09
CA LEU A 693 9.31 -3.94 -1.16
C LEU A 693 9.85 -5.32 -1.58
N MET A 694 11.13 -5.59 -1.38
CA MET A 694 11.74 -6.91 -1.61
C MET A 694 11.17 -7.98 -0.68
N GLN A 695 10.98 -7.68 0.61
CA GLN A 695 10.31 -8.56 1.57
C GLN A 695 8.86 -8.85 1.15
N GLY A 696 8.15 -7.82 0.67
CA GLY A 696 6.79 -7.94 0.16
C GLY A 696 6.71 -8.83 -1.08
N ALA A 697 7.53 -8.57 -2.09
CA ALA A 697 7.55 -9.32 -3.34
C ALA A 697 7.93 -10.80 -3.13
N THR A 698 8.93 -11.08 -2.29
CA THR A 698 9.36 -12.48 -2.04
C THR A 698 8.35 -13.29 -1.23
N ALA A 699 7.54 -12.64 -0.41
CA ALA A 699 6.51 -13.27 0.43
C ALA A 699 5.08 -13.05 -0.10
N ASN A 700 4.93 -12.59 -1.35
CA ASN A 700 3.65 -12.35 -2.00
C ASN A 700 2.99 -13.67 -2.48
N ALA A 701 2.50 -14.47 -1.55
CA ALA A 701 1.90 -15.79 -1.80
C ALA A 701 0.35 -15.77 -1.90
N PHE A 702 -0.25 -14.58 -2.00
CA PHE A 702 -1.71 -14.38 -1.99
C PHE A 702 -2.43 -15.19 -3.07
N THR A 703 -1.85 -15.32 -4.27
CA THR A 703 -2.44 -16.13 -5.34
C THR A 703 -2.62 -17.59 -4.93
N ALA A 704 -1.64 -18.20 -4.27
CA ALA A 704 -1.75 -19.57 -3.78
C ALA A 704 -2.66 -19.70 -2.56
N TRP A 705 -2.61 -18.73 -1.63
CA TRP A 705 -3.52 -18.72 -0.48
C TRP A 705 -4.98 -18.64 -0.91
N PHE A 706 -5.31 -17.83 -1.92
CA PHE A 706 -6.67 -17.75 -2.44
C PHE A 706 -7.05 -18.95 -3.29
N ILE A 707 -6.12 -19.58 -4.01
CA ILE A 707 -6.46 -20.83 -4.70
C ILE A 707 -6.83 -21.92 -3.70
N ASP A 708 -6.07 -22.05 -2.61
CA ASP A 708 -6.36 -23.00 -1.54
C ASP A 708 -7.69 -22.64 -0.84
N LEU A 709 -7.86 -21.37 -0.46
CA LEU A 709 -9.05 -20.90 0.25
C LEU A 709 -10.35 -20.99 -0.59
N PHE A 710 -10.33 -20.61 -1.86
CA PHE A 710 -11.53 -20.50 -2.69
C PHE A 710 -11.89 -21.80 -3.41
N TYR A 711 -10.89 -22.61 -3.76
CA TYR A 711 -11.08 -23.81 -4.58
C TYR A 711 -10.70 -25.11 -3.86
N GLY A 712 -10.22 -25.03 -2.61
CA GLY A 712 -9.78 -26.20 -1.85
C GLY A 712 -8.61 -26.93 -2.50
N MET A 713 -7.81 -26.21 -3.28
CA MET A 713 -6.69 -26.78 -4.03
C MET A 713 -5.36 -26.22 -3.51
N PRO A 714 -4.52 -27.03 -2.86
CA PRO A 714 -3.21 -26.58 -2.43
C PRO A 714 -2.29 -26.43 -3.65
N VAL A 715 -1.81 -25.21 -3.89
CA VAL A 715 -0.92 -24.89 -5.04
C VAL A 715 0.55 -24.86 -4.65
N PHE A 716 0.85 -24.79 -3.35
CA PHE A 716 2.21 -25.10 -2.88
C PHE A 716 2.56 -26.55 -3.23
N ALA A 717 3.84 -26.94 -3.13
CA ALA A 717 4.27 -28.34 -3.31
C ALA A 717 3.53 -29.38 -2.44
N LYS A 718 2.67 -28.92 -1.53
CA LYS A 718 1.67 -29.63 -0.75
C LYS A 718 0.64 -30.34 -1.64
N ARG A 719 0.70 -31.69 -1.63
CA ARG A 719 -0.41 -32.62 -1.89
C ARG A 719 -0.96 -32.65 -3.33
N TRP A 720 -0.49 -33.63 -4.10
CA TRP A 720 -1.25 -34.15 -5.24
C TRP A 720 -2.33 -35.11 -4.74
N LEU A 721 -3.60 -34.86 -5.09
CA LEU A 721 -4.61 -35.85 -5.48
C LEU A 721 -5.95 -35.16 -5.85
N GLU A 722 -6.22 -35.16 -7.16
CA GLU A 722 -7.51 -35.11 -7.88
C GLU A 722 -8.31 -33.82 -8.19
N LYS A 723 -8.75 -33.83 -9.47
CA LYS A 723 -9.80 -33.11 -10.21
C LYS A 723 -9.84 -31.58 -10.17
N ARG A 724 -9.18 -31.02 -11.19
CA ARG A 724 -9.36 -29.64 -11.70
C ARG A 724 -10.82 -29.42 -12.09
N GLN A 725 -11.49 -28.45 -11.47
CA GLN A 725 -12.75 -27.92 -11.99
C GLN A 725 -12.45 -26.96 -13.16
N GLN A 726 -13.13 -27.15 -14.29
CA GLN A 726 -13.12 -26.19 -15.39
C GLN A 726 -13.97 -24.99 -14.97
N VAL A 727 -13.33 -23.84 -14.76
CA VAL A 727 -14.03 -22.60 -14.42
C VAL A 727 -14.46 -21.89 -15.70
N ASN A 728 -15.66 -21.30 -15.65
CA ASN A 728 -16.34 -20.61 -16.74
C ASN A 728 -15.51 -19.42 -17.27
N PRO A 729 -15.21 -19.35 -18.58
CA PRO A 729 -14.36 -18.30 -19.16
C PRO A 729 -14.93 -16.86 -19.10
N ASP A 730 -16.23 -16.68 -18.88
CA ASP A 730 -16.95 -15.43 -19.17
C ASP A 730 -16.96 -14.34 -18.06
N ILE A 731 -16.13 -14.42 -17.01
CA ILE A 731 -16.14 -13.41 -15.90
C ILE A 731 -14.78 -12.72 -15.77
N ASN A 732 -14.65 -11.42 -16.01
CA ASN A 732 -13.34 -10.72 -16.02
C ASN A 732 -12.61 -10.63 -14.66
N ASP A 733 -13.24 -11.03 -13.56
CA ASP A 733 -12.67 -10.99 -12.20
C ASP A 733 -12.79 -12.34 -11.49
N VAL A 734 -11.94 -12.61 -10.49
CA VAL A 734 -12.05 -13.83 -9.66
C VAL A 734 -13.35 -13.75 -8.86
N PRO A 735 -14.27 -14.72 -9.01
CA PRO A 735 -15.50 -14.72 -8.23
C PRO A 735 -15.19 -15.07 -6.77
N VAL A 736 -15.06 -14.05 -5.91
CA VAL A 736 -14.88 -14.22 -4.46
C VAL A 736 -16.10 -14.94 -3.88
N PRO A 737 -15.94 -16.11 -3.23
CA PRO A 737 -17.03 -16.82 -2.59
C PRO A 737 -17.74 -15.97 -1.54
N ARG A 738 -19.08 -16.08 -1.44
CA ARG A 738 -19.89 -15.22 -0.55
C ARG A 738 -19.55 -15.34 0.92
N ASP A 739 -19.08 -16.51 1.34
CA ASP A 739 -18.63 -16.83 2.69
C ASP A 739 -17.24 -16.28 3.00
N GLN A 740 -16.47 -15.84 2.00
CA GLN A 740 -15.09 -15.37 2.16
C GLN A 740 -14.95 -13.84 2.17
N TYR A 741 -16.03 -13.07 1.98
CA TYR A 741 -15.96 -11.59 2.02
C TYR A 741 -15.51 -11.02 3.37
N ASP A 742 -15.77 -11.74 4.46
CA ASP A 742 -15.36 -11.34 5.81
C ASP A 742 -13.92 -11.80 6.16
N ASN A 743 -13.23 -12.52 5.26
CA ASN A 743 -11.87 -12.97 5.47
C ASN A 743 -10.88 -11.78 5.44
N PRO A 744 -10.00 -11.60 6.45
CA PRO A 744 -9.07 -10.48 6.50
C PRO A 744 -8.13 -10.37 5.28
N LEU A 745 -7.71 -11.50 4.69
CA LEU A 745 -6.87 -11.50 3.49
C LEU A 745 -7.65 -10.95 2.28
N VAL A 746 -8.92 -11.34 2.14
CA VAL A 746 -9.82 -10.85 1.09
C VAL A 746 -10.09 -9.37 1.27
N GLN A 747 -10.35 -8.93 2.51
CA GLN A 747 -10.56 -7.51 2.82
C GLN A 747 -9.33 -6.67 2.48
N LEU A 748 -8.12 -7.11 2.84
CA LEU A 748 -6.88 -6.38 2.54
C LEU A 748 -6.67 -6.19 1.02
N VAL A 749 -6.87 -7.26 0.25
CA VAL A 749 -6.70 -7.21 -1.21
C VAL A 749 -7.79 -6.36 -1.86
N ASN A 750 -9.03 -6.52 -1.41
CA ASN A 750 -10.14 -5.73 -1.94
C ASN A 750 -10.03 -4.23 -1.59
N GLU A 751 -9.60 -3.88 -0.38
CA GLU A 751 -9.32 -2.50 0.01
C GLU A 751 -8.17 -1.92 -0.81
N THR A 752 -7.10 -2.68 -1.04
CA THR A 752 -5.98 -2.27 -1.90
C THR A 752 -6.47 -2.01 -3.32
N ALA A 753 -7.22 -2.95 -3.90
CA ALA A 753 -7.79 -2.84 -5.23
C ALA A 753 -8.72 -1.61 -5.36
N MET A 754 -9.61 -1.44 -4.39
CA MET A 754 -10.60 -0.36 -4.37
C MET A 754 -9.95 1.02 -4.15
N TYR A 755 -8.88 1.12 -3.38
CA TYR A 755 -8.19 2.39 -3.12
C TYR A 755 -7.40 2.90 -4.33
N PHE A 756 -6.84 1.98 -5.12
CA PHE A 756 -5.93 2.28 -6.23
C PHE A 756 -6.52 2.00 -7.63
N ASP A 757 -7.84 1.83 -7.73
CA ASP A 757 -8.56 1.58 -9.00
C ASP A 757 -8.02 0.35 -9.77
N LEU A 758 -7.65 -0.70 -9.03
CA LEU A 758 -7.20 -1.98 -9.57
C LEU A 758 -8.34 -3.00 -9.49
N THR A 759 -8.28 -4.03 -10.34
CA THR A 759 -9.06 -5.25 -10.11
C THR A 759 -8.49 -6.05 -8.94
N PHE A 760 -9.30 -6.97 -8.39
CA PHE A 760 -8.82 -7.89 -7.36
C PHE A 760 -7.54 -8.60 -7.84
N ASN A 761 -7.56 -9.09 -9.08
CA ASN A 761 -6.43 -9.77 -9.72
C ASN A 761 -5.18 -8.90 -9.85
N GLU A 762 -5.31 -7.70 -10.42
CA GLU A 762 -4.16 -6.80 -10.60
C GLU A 762 -3.47 -6.45 -9.29
N SER A 763 -4.22 -6.36 -8.19
CA SER A 763 -3.65 -6.05 -6.88
C SER A 763 -2.85 -7.21 -6.25
N LEU A 764 -2.95 -8.44 -6.78
CA LEU A 764 -2.31 -9.63 -6.21
C LEU A 764 -0.82 -9.77 -6.54
N TRP A 765 -0.35 -9.16 -7.63
CA TRP A 765 1.02 -9.37 -8.10
C TRP A 765 1.90 -8.18 -7.76
N ALA A 766 3.15 -8.44 -7.41
CA ALA A 766 4.13 -7.38 -7.27
C ALA A 766 4.54 -6.94 -8.68
N THR A 767 3.94 -5.85 -9.16
CA THR A 767 4.16 -5.35 -10.51
C THR A 767 5.39 -4.45 -10.55
N TYR A 768 6.32 -4.77 -11.45
CA TYR A 768 7.54 -4.00 -11.69
C TYR A 768 7.57 -3.56 -13.15
N PRO A 769 7.98 -2.31 -13.46
CA PRO A 769 8.33 -1.96 -14.83
C PRO A 769 9.38 -2.93 -15.37
N ASN A 770 9.24 -3.39 -16.61
CA ASN A 770 10.12 -4.44 -17.16
C ASN A 770 11.44 -3.85 -17.69
N PRO A 771 12.60 -4.09 -17.03
CA PRO A 771 13.89 -3.66 -17.56
C PRO A 771 14.40 -4.55 -18.72
N PHE A 772 13.64 -5.55 -19.14
CA PHE A 772 14.00 -6.47 -20.22
C PHE A 772 13.09 -6.35 -21.45
N GLU A 773 12.27 -5.30 -21.53
CA GLU A 773 11.36 -5.08 -22.66
C GLU A 773 12.12 -5.12 -24.00
N ASP A 774 11.60 -5.92 -24.94
CA ASP A 774 12.19 -6.18 -26.26
C ASP A 774 13.65 -6.68 -26.25
N TYR A 775 14.14 -7.24 -25.13
CA TYR A 775 15.50 -7.79 -25.06
C TYR A 775 15.64 -9.09 -25.86
N ASN A 776 14.61 -9.94 -25.85
CA ASN A 776 14.52 -11.19 -26.61
C ASN A 776 13.07 -11.42 -27.09
N GLU A 777 12.83 -12.47 -27.88
CA GLU A 777 11.49 -12.77 -28.43
C GLU A 777 10.43 -13.00 -27.34
N ASP A 778 10.81 -13.55 -26.18
CA ASP A 778 9.90 -13.78 -25.06
C ASP A 778 9.55 -12.50 -24.28
N MET A 779 10.30 -11.42 -24.47
CA MET A 779 10.10 -10.10 -23.85
C MET A 779 9.48 -9.06 -24.80
N LYS A 780 9.16 -9.45 -26.03
CA LYS A 780 8.68 -8.52 -27.04
C LYS A 780 7.33 -7.90 -26.65
N GLY A 781 7.28 -6.59 -26.52
CA GLY A 781 6.08 -5.84 -26.10
C GLY A 781 5.60 -6.15 -24.69
N VAL A 782 6.48 -6.63 -23.80
CA VAL A 782 6.17 -6.88 -22.38
C VAL A 782 6.67 -5.70 -21.55
N SER A 783 5.78 -4.80 -21.16
CA SER A 783 6.11 -3.58 -20.43
C SER A 783 6.30 -3.75 -18.92
N GLU A 784 5.76 -4.84 -18.35
CA GLU A 784 5.74 -5.09 -16.90
C GLU A 784 6.09 -6.54 -16.57
N LEU A 785 6.67 -6.75 -15.39
CA LEU A 785 6.91 -8.06 -14.77
C LEU A 785 5.91 -8.24 -13.61
N LEU A 786 5.20 -9.37 -13.60
CA LEU A 786 4.26 -9.72 -12.53
C LEU A 786 4.91 -10.75 -11.60
N LEU A 787 5.52 -10.25 -10.53
CA LEU A 787 6.30 -11.06 -9.61
C LEU A 787 5.47 -11.57 -8.44
N VAL A 788 5.75 -12.80 -8.03
CA VAL A 788 5.10 -13.52 -6.92
C VAL A 788 6.13 -14.27 -6.09
N ASP A 789 5.68 -14.78 -4.94
CA ASP A 789 6.50 -15.61 -4.07
C ASP A 789 7.04 -16.85 -4.80
N GLY A 790 8.36 -17.06 -4.69
CA GLY A 790 9.06 -18.16 -5.35
C GLY A 790 8.65 -19.55 -4.87
N SER A 791 8.05 -19.70 -3.70
CA SER A 791 7.59 -21.00 -3.17
C SER A 791 6.42 -21.59 -3.97
N LEU A 792 5.73 -20.76 -4.75
CA LEU A 792 4.62 -21.19 -5.62
C LEU A 792 5.10 -21.98 -6.84
N THR A 793 6.41 -22.05 -7.05
CA THR A 793 7.04 -22.76 -8.17
C THR A 793 7.14 -24.26 -7.98
N LEU A 794 6.65 -24.75 -6.83
CA LEU A 794 6.89 -26.10 -6.32
C LEU A 794 8.36 -26.36 -5.91
N GLU A 795 9.21 -25.33 -6.01
CA GLU A 795 10.59 -25.31 -5.51
C GLU A 795 10.67 -24.32 -4.34
N SER A 796 10.13 -24.71 -3.17
CA SER A 796 10.17 -23.85 -1.96
C SER A 796 11.58 -23.63 -1.42
N ASN A 797 12.56 -24.39 -1.91
CA ASN A 797 13.97 -24.17 -1.64
C ASN A 797 14.58 -23.32 -2.78
N PRO A 798 15.08 -22.10 -2.51
CA PRO A 798 15.69 -21.23 -3.52
C PRO A 798 17.08 -21.72 -3.94
N LEU A 799 17.14 -22.89 -4.56
CA LEU A 799 18.38 -23.59 -4.95
C LEU A 799 18.90 -23.17 -6.31
N ARG A 800 18.02 -22.64 -7.18
CA ARG A 800 18.37 -22.23 -8.54
C ARG A 800 19.60 -21.31 -8.61
N PRO A 801 19.74 -20.27 -7.76
CA PRO A 801 20.94 -19.44 -7.68
C PRO A 801 22.20 -20.19 -7.26
N LEU A 802 22.07 -21.29 -6.50
CA LEU A 802 23.19 -22.02 -5.90
C LEU A 802 23.75 -23.12 -6.82
N ILE A 803 22.91 -23.63 -7.72
CA ILE A 803 23.27 -24.78 -8.58
C ILE A 803 23.78 -24.38 -9.96
N ILE A 804 23.84 -23.08 -10.26
CA ILE A 804 24.38 -22.61 -11.54
C ILE A 804 25.89 -22.92 -11.65
N PRO A 805 26.36 -23.49 -12.78
CA PRO A 805 27.77 -23.85 -12.96
C PRO A 805 28.77 -22.70 -12.75
N GLU A 806 28.35 -21.47 -13.07
CA GLU A 806 29.17 -20.25 -13.00
C GLU A 806 29.62 -19.93 -11.57
N ARG A 807 28.80 -20.24 -10.55
CA ARG A 807 29.16 -20.01 -9.13
C ARG A 807 30.05 -21.10 -8.55
N LYS A 808 30.10 -22.30 -9.15
CA LYS A 808 30.97 -23.43 -8.76
C LYS A 808 30.85 -23.79 -7.27
N LEU A 809 29.62 -23.99 -6.78
CA LEU A 809 29.43 -24.39 -5.39
C LEU A 809 29.95 -25.80 -5.13
N ASP A 810 30.61 -25.97 -3.99
CA ASP A 810 31.17 -27.23 -3.51
C ASP A 810 30.21 -27.94 -2.54
N LEU A 811 29.58 -27.16 -1.66
CA LEU A 811 28.60 -27.60 -0.67
C LEU A 811 27.40 -26.66 -0.68
N ILE A 812 26.21 -27.24 -0.69
CA ILE A 812 24.94 -26.51 -0.51
C ILE A 812 24.26 -27.08 0.73
N ILE A 813 24.00 -26.23 1.72
CA ILE A 813 23.22 -26.56 2.90
C ILE A 813 21.79 -26.05 2.68
N VAL A 814 20.80 -26.89 2.90
CA VAL A 814 19.39 -26.58 2.71
C VAL A 814 18.65 -26.76 4.02
N TYR A 815 18.18 -25.65 4.60
CA TYR A 815 17.19 -25.71 5.67
C TYR A 815 15.80 -25.62 5.08
N GLU A 816 15.00 -26.67 5.31
CA GLU A 816 13.66 -26.78 4.76
C GLU A 816 12.62 -26.81 5.87
N ALA A 817 11.65 -25.89 5.80
CA ALA A 817 10.48 -25.78 6.66
C ALA A 817 9.23 -25.44 5.82
N SER A 818 9.07 -26.15 4.71
CA SER A 818 8.04 -25.98 3.68
C SER A 818 6.63 -26.46 4.06
N SER A 819 6.52 -27.26 5.13
CA SER A 819 5.25 -27.81 5.64
C SER A 819 4.45 -28.65 4.62
N ASP A 820 5.14 -29.51 3.86
CA ASP A 820 4.58 -30.34 2.79
C ASP A 820 3.73 -31.54 3.25
N ALA A 821 3.87 -31.94 4.51
CA ALA A 821 3.30 -33.15 5.10
C ALA A 821 2.15 -32.87 6.08
N PRO A 822 1.41 -33.90 6.54
CA PRO A 822 0.52 -33.76 7.70
C PRO A 822 1.22 -33.09 8.89
N ASN A 823 0.44 -32.37 9.70
CA ASN A 823 0.94 -31.58 10.83
C ASN A 823 1.98 -30.50 10.44
N SER A 824 2.03 -30.08 9.18
CA SER A 824 2.94 -29.05 8.67
C SER A 824 4.44 -29.41 8.76
N TRP A 825 4.77 -30.70 8.69
CA TRP A 825 6.15 -31.20 8.60
C TRP A 825 6.68 -31.27 7.16
N VAL A 826 7.95 -31.62 7.01
CA VAL A 826 8.65 -31.74 5.72
C VAL A 826 8.70 -33.21 5.28
N ASN A 827 8.58 -33.46 3.97
CA ASN A 827 8.66 -34.81 3.39
C ASN A 827 9.67 -34.93 2.22
N GLY A 828 10.35 -33.84 1.83
CA GLY A 828 11.35 -33.81 0.76
C GLY A 828 10.82 -33.54 -0.65
N THR A 829 9.52 -33.24 -0.81
CA THR A 829 8.91 -32.97 -2.13
C THR A 829 9.62 -31.84 -2.88
N ASN A 830 9.99 -30.75 -2.20
CA ASN A 830 10.63 -29.59 -2.85
C ASN A 830 12.03 -29.91 -3.40
N LEU A 831 12.80 -30.76 -2.71
CA LEU A 831 14.11 -31.21 -3.22
C LEU A 831 13.98 -32.05 -4.50
N ILE A 832 12.95 -32.90 -4.57
CA ILE A 832 12.68 -33.71 -5.75
C ILE A 832 12.30 -32.81 -6.92
N ASN A 833 11.44 -31.82 -6.70
CA ASN A 833 11.05 -30.85 -7.73
C ASN A 833 12.26 -30.08 -8.25
N THR A 834 13.14 -29.63 -7.35
CA THR A 834 14.39 -28.97 -7.73
C THR A 834 15.27 -29.88 -8.61
N ALA A 835 15.41 -31.16 -8.24
CA ALA A 835 16.19 -32.13 -9.01
C ALA A 835 15.61 -32.35 -10.42
N LEU A 836 14.29 -32.38 -10.54
CA LEU A 836 13.59 -32.51 -11.82
C LEU A 836 13.81 -31.26 -12.70
N THR A 837 13.64 -30.06 -12.15
CA THR A 837 13.87 -28.81 -12.88
C THR A 837 15.33 -28.65 -13.30
N ALA A 838 16.28 -28.97 -12.41
CA ALA A 838 17.70 -28.94 -12.71
C ALA A 838 18.06 -29.88 -13.87
N SER A 839 17.51 -31.09 -13.87
CA SER A 839 17.68 -32.06 -14.97
C SER A 839 17.13 -31.53 -16.30
N GLN A 840 15.96 -30.90 -16.31
CA GLN A 840 15.39 -30.27 -17.51
C GLN A 840 16.26 -29.12 -18.04
N GLY A 841 16.91 -28.38 -17.14
CA GLY A 841 17.86 -27.30 -17.48
C GLY A 841 19.28 -27.77 -17.78
N ASN A 842 19.54 -29.09 -17.79
CA ASN A 842 20.87 -29.68 -17.92
C ASN A 842 21.89 -29.14 -16.89
N ILE A 843 21.45 -28.99 -15.64
CA ILE A 843 22.24 -28.48 -14.53
C ILE A 843 22.62 -29.62 -13.59
N PRO A 844 23.91 -29.76 -13.24
CA PRO A 844 24.35 -30.78 -12.29
C PRO A 844 23.64 -30.64 -10.94
N PHE A 845 22.94 -31.69 -10.53
CA PHE A 845 22.28 -31.77 -9.23
C PHE A 845 22.39 -33.20 -8.69
N PRO A 846 22.58 -33.40 -7.36
CA PRO A 846 22.65 -34.73 -6.79
C PRO A 846 21.34 -35.50 -6.97
N LYS A 847 21.44 -36.83 -7.04
CA LYS A 847 20.26 -37.70 -7.07
C LYS A 847 19.53 -37.60 -5.72
N ILE A 848 18.23 -37.35 -5.77
CA ILE A 848 17.34 -37.29 -4.61
C ILE A 848 16.39 -38.51 -4.65
N PRO A 849 16.19 -39.24 -3.54
CA PRO A 849 15.19 -40.31 -3.45
C PRO A 849 13.76 -39.77 -3.57
N ASP A 850 12.81 -40.64 -3.91
CA ASP A 850 11.39 -40.31 -3.87
C ASP A 850 10.88 -40.13 -2.43
N VAL A 851 9.70 -39.52 -2.28
CA VAL A 851 9.11 -39.19 -0.97
C VAL A 851 8.91 -40.43 -0.10
N ASN A 852 8.46 -41.55 -0.67
CA ASN A 852 8.24 -42.78 0.08
C ASN A 852 9.56 -43.31 0.64
N THR A 853 10.63 -43.27 -0.16
CA THR A 853 11.98 -43.61 0.31
C THR A 853 12.46 -42.67 1.43
N ILE A 854 12.29 -41.35 1.28
CA ILE A 854 12.68 -40.35 2.31
C ILE A 854 12.02 -40.65 3.64
N VAL A 855 10.70 -40.86 3.63
CA VAL A 855 9.91 -41.11 4.84
C VAL A 855 10.21 -42.51 5.40
N ALA A 856 10.30 -43.53 4.56
CA ALA A 856 10.59 -44.91 4.98
C ALA A 856 11.96 -45.06 5.64
N GLN A 857 12.94 -44.27 5.21
CA GLN A 857 14.30 -44.28 5.78
C GLN A 857 14.49 -43.21 6.87
N ASN A 858 13.41 -42.54 7.31
CA ASN A 858 13.44 -41.51 8.34
C ASN A 858 14.35 -40.31 8.01
N LEU A 859 14.61 -40.05 6.72
CA LEU A 859 15.48 -38.96 6.27
C LEU A 859 14.85 -37.58 6.52
N SER A 860 13.52 -37.50 6.59
CA SER A 860 12.80 -36.27 6.96
C SER A 860 12.93 -35.87 8.43
N PHE A 861 13.57 -36.69 9.26
CA PHE A 861 13.76 -36.45 10.70
C PHE A 861 15.24 -36.26 11.09
N GLN A 862 16.15 -36.21 10.10
CA GLN A 862 17.58 -36.05 10.36
C GLN A 862 18.35 -35.36 9.23
N PRO A 863 19.46 -34.67 9.55
CA PRO A 863 20.43 -34.22 8.57
C PRO A 863 20.89 -35.35 7.65
N THR A 864 20.90 -35.10 6.34
CA THR A 864 21.28 -36.11 5.33
C THR A 864 22.12 -35.48 4.23
N PHE A 865 23.21 -36.14 3.84
CA PHE A 865 23.99 -35.76 2.66
C PHE A 865 23.47 -36.46 1.39
N PHE A 866 23.44 -35.73 0.28
CA PHE A 866 23.18 -36.25 -1.06
C PHE A 866 24.32 -35.90 -2.01
N GLY A 867 24.68 -36.84 -2.89
CA GLY A 867 25.72 -36.63 -3.91
C GLY A 867 27.15 -36.90 -3.45
N CYS A 868 27.38 -37.68 -2.39
CA CYS A 868 28.75 -37.93 -1.90
C CYS A 868 29.66 -38.63 -2.92
N ASN A 869 29.09 -39.46 -3.80
CA ASN A 869 29.81 -40.15 -4.88
C ASN A 869 29.55 -39.52 -6.26
N ALA A 870 28.99 -38.30 -6.30
CA ALA A 870 28.66 -37.64 -7.55
C ALA A 870 29.92 -37.11 -8.27
N SER A 871 29.74 -36.75 -9.54
CA SER A 871 30.79 -36.17 -10.39
C SER A 871 31.37 -34.89 -9.79
N SER A 872 32.56 -34.50 -10.24
CA SER A 872 33.21 -33.26 -9.79
C SER A 872 32.44 -31.98 -10.06
N SER A 873 31.55 -32.00 -11.04
CA SER A 873 30.68 -30.89 -11.41
C SER A 873 29.39 -30.80 -10.58
N THR A 874 29.08 -31.80 -9.75
CA THR A 874 27.87 -31.85 -8.93
C THR A 874 28.19 -31.41 -7.50
N PRO A 875 27.50 -30.39 -6.94
CA PRO A 875 27.72 -29.98 -5.56
C PRO A 875 27.27 -31.06 -4.57
N LEU A 876 27.96 -31.14 -3.43
CA LEU A 876 27.46 -31.90 -2.28
C LEU A 876 26.27 -31.15 -1.68
N LEU A 877 25.19 -31.85 -1.35
CA LEU A 877 24.00 -31.26 -0.73
C LEU A 877 23.84 -31.81 0.69
N LEU A 878 23.72 -30.93 1.67
CA LEU A 878 23.31 -31.24 3.04
C LEU A 878 21.89 -30.75 3.25
N TRP A 879 20.97 -31.67 3.51
CA TRP A 879 19.58 -31.33 3.80
C TRP A 879 19.30 -31.37 5.30
N LEU A 880 18.70 -30.30 5.80
CA LEU A 880 18.31 -30.08 7.19
C LEU A 880 16.78 -29.89 7.23
N PRO A 881 16.00 -30.98 7.26
CA PRO A 881 14.54 -30.88 7.32
C PRO A 881 14.08 -30.43 8.71
N ASN A 882 13.13 -29.49 8.76
CA ASN A 882 12.51 -29.09 10.01
C ASN A 882 11.67 -30.24 10.58
N ALA A 883 12.02 -30.60 11.80
CA ALA A 883 11.44 -31.70 12.57
C ALA A 883 11.48 -31.34 14.06
N PRO A 884 10.65 -31.95 14.91
CA PRO A 884 10.71 -31.69 16.35
C PRO A 884 11.94 -32.37 16.96
N TRP A 885 12.89 -31.57 17.45
CA TRP A 885 14.09 -32.00 18.17
C TRP A 885 13.97 -31.65 19.65
N THR A 886 13.74 -30.37 19.96
CA THR A 886 13.54 -29.87 21.33
C THR A 886 12.10 -29.48 21.62
N GLY A 887 11.32 -29.16 20.57
CA GLY A 887 9.92 -28.79 20.70
C GLY A 887 9.21 -28.82 19.36
N TYR A 888 7.90 -28.59 19.39
CA TYR A 888 7.07 -28.52 18.19
C TYR A 888 7.17 -27.11 17.59
N THR A 889 7.69 -27.02 16.36
CA THR A 889 7.93 -25.75 15.66
C THR A 889 7.07 -25.59 14.42
N ASN A 890 6.08 -26.46 14.22
CA ASN A 890 5.14 -26.46 13.11
C ASN A 890 4.05 -25.38 13.27
N TYR A 891 4.47 -24.14 13.56
CA TYR A 891 3.59 -22.98 13.69
C TYR A 891 2.84 -22.70 12.38
N SER A 892 1.68 -22.06 12.49
CA SER A 892 0.95 -21.65 11.28
C SER A 892 1.74 -20.61 10.52
N TYR A 893 1.79 -20.74 9.18
CA TYR A 893 2.39 -19.73 8.32
C TYR A 893 1.65 -18.38 8.39
N THR A 894 0.40 -18.35 8.88
CA THR A 894 -0.40 -17.14 9.07
C THR A 894 -0.14 -16.45 10.41
N GLN A 895 0.70 -17.01 11.28
CA GLN A 895 0.99 -16.42 12.58
C GLN A 895 1.83 -15.14 12.41
N THR A 896 1.31 -14.03 12.94
CA THR A 896 1.84 -12.68 12.71
C THR A 896 2.66 -12.10 13.88
N GLN A 897 2.69 -12.80 15.01
CA GLN A 897 3.47 -12.45 16.21
C GLN A 897 3.99 -13.72 16.90
N PHE A 898 5.15 -13.62 17.54
CA PHE A 898 5.79 -14.72 18.26
C PHE A 898 6.25 -14.24 19.63
N THR A 899 5.91 -14.97 20.70
CA THR A 899 6.44 -14.66 22.03
C THR A 899 7.96 -14.90 22.06
N SER A 900 8.65 -14.28 23.01
CA SER A 900 10.09 -14.46 23.20
C SER A 900 10.47 -15.94 23.31
N ASN A 901 9.65 -16.72 24.02
CA ASN A 901 9.84 -18.15 24.19
C ASN A 901 9.59 -18.96 22.91
N GLN A 902 8.57 -18.61 22.10
CA GLN A 902 8.35 -19.26 20.81
C GLN A 902 9.51 -19.01 19.83
N VAL A 903 10.07 -17.80 19.83
CA VAL A 903 11.28 -17.48 19.08
C VAL A 903 12.45 -18.35 19.55
N ASP A 904 12.65 -18.47 20.85
CA ASP A 904 13.73 -19.29 21.42
C ASP A 904 13.58 -20.78 21.09
N ILE A 905 12.37 -21.33 21.17
CA ILE A 905 12.10 -22.72 20.76
C ILE A 905 12.38 -22.92 19.27
N ALA A 906 11.96 -21.98 18.40
CA ALA A 906 12.20 -22.09 16.96
C ALA A 906 13.70 -22.06 16.62
N LEU A 907 14.45 -21.14 17.24
CA LEU A 907 15.90 -21.03 17.07
C LEU A 907 16.62 -22.26 17.59
N GLU A 908 16.31 -22.69 18.81
CA GLU A 908 16.94 -23.83 19.47
C GLU A 908 16.66 -25.13 18.72
N ASN A 909 15.42 -25.36 18.28
CA ASN A 909 15.08 -26.55 17.53
C ASN A 909 15.88 -26.66 16.22
N ALA A 910 15.98 -25.57 15.46
CA ALA A 910 16.78 -25.53 14.23
C ALA A 910 18.29 -25.64 14.51
N PHE A 911 18.75 -25.07 15.63
CA PHE A 911 20.12 -25.25 16.12
C PHE A 911 20.43 -26.73 16.37
N GLN A 912 19.53 -27.45 17.04
CA GLN A 912 19.70 -28.87 17.33
C GLN A 912 19.63 -29.74 16.07
N VAL A 913 18.78 -29.41 15.08
CA VAL A 913 18.79 -30.06 13.77
C VAL A 913 20.17 -29.89 13.11
N ALA A 914 20.69 -28.66 13.03
CA ALA A 914 21.95 -28.35 12.35
C ALA A 914 23.19 -28.96 13.05
N THR A 915 23.17 -29.04 14.38
CA THR A 915 24.26 -29.61 15.20
C THR A 915 24.11 -31.10 15.49
N TYR A 916 23.05 -31.73 14.95
CA TYR A 916 22.71 -33.13 15.18
C TYR A 916 22.62 -33.47 16.68
N GLY A 917 21.87 -32.63 17.40
CA GLY A 917 21.65 -32.74 18.84
C GLY A 917 22.86 -32.29 19.65
N ASN A 918 23.57 -31.24 19.21
CA ASN A 918 24.84 -30.82 19.82
C ASN A 918 25.87 -31.97 19.91
N GLY A 919 25.90 -32.81 18.88
CA GLY A 919 26.74 -34.02 18.83
C GLY A 919 26.28 -35.19 19.72
N SER A 920 25.14 -35.11 20.39
CA SER A 920 24.61 -36.21 21.21
C SER A 920 24.14 -37.42 20.38
N VAL A 921 23.74 -37.20 19.12
CA VAL A 921 23.32 -38.28 18.22
C VAL A 921 24.52 -38.91 17.50
N ASP A 922 25.50 -38.09 17.08
CA ASP A 922 26.82 -38.54 16.61
C ASP A 922 27.89 -37.53 17.00
N GLU A 923 28.81 -37.94 17.87
CA GLU A 923 29.90 -37.09 18.36
C GLU A 923 30.86 -36.64 17.24
N ASN A 924 30.87 -37.34 16.10
CA ASN A 924 31.68 -36.99 14.93
C ASN A 924 31.00 -35.99 13.99
N TRP A 925 29.73 -35.64 14.21
CA TRP A 925 28.97 -34.74 13.32
C TRP A 925 29.69 -33.42 13.00
N PRO A 926 30.33 -32.72 13.97
CA PRO A 926 31.07 -31.49 13.67
C PRO A 926 32.23 -31.71 12.69
N ALA A 927 32.93 -32.85 12.79
CA ALA A 927 33.96 -33.22 11.82
C ALA A 927 33.34 -33.53 10.45
N CYS A 928 32.17 -34.19 10.39
CA CYS A 928 31.47 -34.46 9.14
C CYS A 928 31.09 -33.18 8.38
N LEU A 929 30.62 -32.16 9.10
CA LEU A 929 30.33 -30.83 8.53
C LEU A 929 31.59 -30.17 7.96
N ALA A 930 32.71 -30.23 8.69
CA ALA A 930 33.98 -29.70 8.23
C ALA A 930 34.50 -30.45 6.99
N CYS A 931 34.42 -31.78 7.00
CA CYS A 931 34.75 -32.65 5.87
C CYS A 931 33.90 -32.31 4.63
N ALA A 932 32.60 -32.04 4.82
CA ALA A 932 31.71 -31.63 3.74
C ALA A 932 32.14 -30.29 3.12
N ALA A 933 32.52 -29.31 3.96
CA ALA A 933 32.96 -28.00 3.49
C ALA A 933 34.26 -28.05 2.67
N ILE A 934 35.21 -28.92 3.02
CA ILE A 934 36.53 -29.00 2.33
C ILE A 934 36.62 -30.11 1.29
N LYS A 935 35.60 -30.95 1.12
CA LYS A 935 35.64 -32.13 0.23
C LYS A 935 36.18 -31.84 -1.16
N SER A 936 35.64 -30.81 -1.82
CA SER A 936 36.02 -30.46 -3.19
C SER A 936 37.37 -29.76 -3.28
N SER A 937 37.74 -28.95 -2.28
CA SER A 937 39.04 -28.28 -2.24
C SER A 937 40.18 -29.27 -1.97
N LEU A 938 39.97 -30.29 -1.13
CA LEU A 938 40.93 -31.39 -0.96
C LEU A 938 41.26 -32.06 -2.29
N ARG A 939 40.24 -32.36 -3.11
CA ARG A 939 40.44 -32.92 -4.46
C ARG A 939 41.17 -31.95 -5.39
N ARG A 940 40.85 -30.66 -5.37
CA ARG A 940 41.55 -29.65 -6.19
C ARG A 940 43.03 -29.54 -5.85
N LEU A 941 43.38 -29.70 -4.58
CA LEU A 941 44.74 -29.61 -4.06
C LEU A 941 45.51 -30.94 -4.08
N ASP A 942 44.91 -32.00 -4.62
CA ASP A 942 45.48 -33.36 -4.63
C ASP A 942 45.88 -33.84 -3.22
N ILE A 943 44.96 -33.63 -2.25
CA ILE A 943 45.11 -34.09 -0.87
C ILE A 943 44.12 -35.23 -0.65
N GLU A 944 44.62 -36.36 -0.16
CA GLU A 944 43.78 -37.51 0.20
C GLU A 944 42.78 -37.14 1.30
N MET A 945 41.55 -37.67 1.16
CA MET A 945 40.49 -37.44 2.12
C MET A 945 40.82 -38.15 3.45
N PRO A 946 40.71 -37.48 4.62
CA PRO A 946 40.92 -38.14 5.89
C PRO A 946 39.94 -39.30 6.13
N ARG A 947 40.40 -40.38 6.76
CA ARG A 947 39.57 -41.56 7.04
C ARG A 947 38.28 -41.22 7.81
N GLN A 948 38.34 -40.29 8.76
CA GLN A 948 37.16 -39.84 9.50
C GLN A 948 36.11 -39.18 8.58
N CYS A 949 36.54 -38.50 7.52
CA CYS A 949 35.65 -37.92 6.52
C CYS A 949 34.96 -39.00 5.67
N GLU A 950 35.68 -40.06 5.30
CA GLU A 950 35.09 -41.21 4.59
C GLU A 950 34.00 -41.88 5.45
N GLU A 951 34.30 -42.16 6.71
CA GLU A 951 33.36 -42.77 7.67
C GLU A 951 32.12 -41.89 7.90
N CYS A 952 32.29 -40.57 7.94
CA CYS A 952 31.20 -39.61 7.99
C CYS A 952 30.26 -39.75 6.78
N PHE A 953 30.79 -39.81 5.56
CA PHE A 953 29.97 -39.97 4.36
C PHE A 953 29.38 -41.38 4.22
N GLU A 954 30.06 -42.42 4.69
CA GLU A 954 29.49 -43.77 4.77
C GLU A 954 28.25 -43.83 5.67
N ARG A 955 28.23 -43.04 6.75
CA ARG A 955 27.14 -43.02 7.74
C ARG A 955 25.99 -42.08 7.38
N HIS A 956 26.30 -40.86 6.95
CA HIS A 956 25.32 -39.77 6.83
C HIS A 956 24.90 -39.46 5.39
N CYS A 957 25.54 -40.10 4.41
CA CYS A 957 25.12 -39.97 3.03
C CYS A 957 24.04 -40.98 2.67
N TRP A 958 23.05 -40.55 1.90
CA TRP A 958 22.10 -41.49 1.32
C TRP A 958 22.83 -42.46 0.39
N ASN A 959 22.73 -43.74 0.71
CA ASN A 959 23.48 -44.83 0.07
C ASN A 959 22.86 -45.29 -1.27
N GLY A 960 21.76 -44.67 -1.71
CA GLY A 960 21.10 -44.98 -2.97
C GLY A 960 20.03 -46.07 -2.89
N THR A 961 19.75 -46.64 -1.71
CA THR A 961 18.67 -47.62 -1.55
C THR A 961 17.30 -46.94 -1.62
N VAL A 962 16.35 -47.63 -2.26
CA VAL A 962 14.96 -47.17 -2.43
C VAL A 962 14.01 -48.06 -1.64
N SER A 963 12.82 -47.55 -1.31
CA SER A 963 11.78 -48.27 -0.58
C SER A 963 10.43 -48.13 -1.27
N ASP A 964 9.71 -49.25 -1.42
CA ASP A 964 8.35 -49.29 -1.95
C ASP A 964 7.27 -49.04 -0.88
N ARG A 965 7.66 -48.88 0.40
CA ARG A 965 6.73 -48.59 1.51
C ARG A 965 6.08 -47.22 1.31
N GLU A 966 4.76 -47.18 1.20
CA GLU A 966 4.01 -45.92 1.14
C GLU A 966 4.09 -45.13 2.46
N ALA A 967 4.28 -43.81 2.34
CA ALA A 967 4.19 -42.89 3.46
C ALA A 967 2.73 -42.72 3.91
N THR A 968 2.48 -42.81 5.21
CA THR A 968 1.18 -42.69 5.85
C THR A 968 1.12 -41.46 6.75
N ALA A 969 -0.08 -41.02 7.14
CA ALA A 969 -0.21 -39.89 8.09
C ALA A 969 0.45 -40.19 9.45
N GLY A 970 0.51 -41.45 9.87
CA GLY A 970 1.15 -41.87 11.12
C GLY A 970 2.67 -41.69 11.12
N ASP A 971 3.32 -41.66 9.95
CA ASP A 971 4.76 -41.39 9.84
C ASP A 971 5.14 -39.95 10.23
N PHE A 972 4.13 -39.06 10.33
CA PHE A 972 4.29 -37.64 10.67
C PHE A 972 3.74 -37.29 12.06
N ASP A 973 3.42 -38.29 12.89
CA ASP A 973 3.16 -38.13 14.32
C ASP A 973 4.48 -38.16 15.11
N LEU A 974 5.29 -37.12 14.87
CA LEU A 974 6.65 -37.04 15.39
C LEU A 974 6.66 -36.55 16.84
N ARG A 975 7.63 -37.05 17.61
CA ARG A 975 7.95 -36.56 18.95
C ARG A 975 9.32 -35.88 18.97
N PRO A 976 9.56 -34.91 19.86
CA PRO A 976 10.86 -34.28 20.01
C PRO A 976 11.96 -35.33 20.22
N ARG A 977 12.98 -35.32 19.35
CA ARG A 977 14.06 -36.31 19.39
C ARG A 977 14.84 -36.31 20.72
N LEU A 978 15.04 -35.14 21.30
CA LEU A 978 15.80 -34.96 22.55
C LEU A 978 14.90 -35.06 23.80
N ASP A 979 13.58 -35.05 23.63
CA ASP A 979 12.61 -35.29 24.69
C ASP A 979 11.40 -36.13 24.20
N PRO A 980 11.56 -37.46 24.08
CA PRO A 980 10.50 -38.34 23.56
C PRO A 980 9.25 -38.45 24.46
N GLU A 981 9.33 -38.00 25.72
CA GLU A 981 8.24 -38.03 26.71
C GLU A 981 7.31 -36.80 26.59
N LEU A 982 7.76 -35.78 25.87
CA LEU A 982 7.02 -34.58 25.54
C LEU A 982 6.06 -34.85 24.38
N SER A 983 4.84 -35.27 24.71
CA SER A 983 3.76 -35.37 23.72
C SER A 983 3.27 -34.00 23.28
N PHE A 984 2.66 -33.91 22.11
CA PHE A 984 2.03 -32.67 21.66
C PHE A 984 0.99 -32.13 22.65
N ALA A 985 0.20 -32.99 23.31
CA ALA A 985 -0.75 -32.57 24.33
C ALA A 985 -0.07 -31.95 25.56
N LYS A 986 1.01 -32.55 26.08
CA LYS A 986 1.80 -31.96 27.17
C LYS A 986 2.47 -30.66 26.73
N TRP A 987 3.03 -30.66 25.52
CA TRP A 987 3.57 -29.47 24.85
C TRP A 987 2.48 -28.46 24.45
N ASN A 988 1.20 -28.77 24.61
CA ASN A 988 0.09 -27.82 24.47
C ASN A 988 -0.64 -27.58 25.82
N GLU A 989 -0.10 -28.06 26.94
CA GLU A 989 -0.52 -27.74 28.33
C GLU A 989 0.53 -26.98 29.18
N SER A 990 1.83 -27.17 28.98
CA SER A 990 2.92 -26.41 29.66
C SER A 990 2.89 -24.88 29.42
N ASP A 991 3.45 -24.08 30.32
CA ASP A 991 3.23 -22.61 30.40
C ASP A 991 3.78 -21.71 29.24
N TRP A 992 4.05 -22.22 28.03
CA TRP A 992 4.70 -21.45 26.95
C TRP A 992 3.84 -20.38 26.25
N GLU A 993 2.55 -20.23 26.61
CA GLU A 993 1.70 -19.09 26.23
C GLU A 993 1.73 -17.91 27.24
N LYS A 994 2.29 -18.06 28.44
CA LYS A 994 2.30 -17.00 29.47
C LYS A 994 3.65 -16.28 29.50
N GLU A 995 3.69 -15.00 29.12
CA GLU A 995 4.82 -14.13 29.47
C GLU A 995 4.68 -13.62 30.92
N GLU A 996 5.71 -13.85 31.75
CA GLU A 996 5.95 -13.08 32.97
C GLU A 996 6.40 -11.67 32.57
N SER A 997 5.53 -10.68 32.80
CA SER A 997 5.89 -9.27 32.73
C SER A 997 6.82 -8.93 33.90
N THR A 998 8.13 -8.99 33.71
CA THR A 998 9.07 -8.39 34.67
C THR A 998 9.08 -6.87 34.49
N GLY A 999 8.11 -6.21 35.13
CA GLY A 999 8.09 -4.77 35.38
C GLY A 999 7.84 -4.56 36.87
N SER A 1000 8.92 -4.35 37.63
CA SER A 1000 8.89 -4.12 39.07
C SER A 1000 8.00 -2.92 39.45
N GLY A 1001 6.94 -3.17 40.21
CA GLY A 1001 6.08 -2.17 40.82
C GLY A 1001 5.20 -2.80 41.88
N SER A 1002 5.66 -2.76 43.12
CA SER A 1002 5.01 -3.26 44.33
C SER A 1002 3.62 -2.65 44.60
N GLY A 1003 2.63 -3.49 44.96
CA GLY A 1003 1.38 -3.07 45.60
C GLY A 1003 0.31 -4.15 45.53
N GLY A 1004 -0.07 -4.72 46.69
CA GLY A 1004 -0.88 -5.95 46.81
C GLY A 1004 -2.40 -5.80 46.61
N ASP A 1005 -3.02 -6.98 46.57
CA ASP A 1005 -4.41 -7.38 46.87
C ASP A 1005 -5.58 -6.55 46.30
N ASP A 1006 -6.43 -7.14 45.45
CA ASP A 1006 -7.50 -8.06 45.86
C ASP A 1006 -8.38 -8.46 44.67
N SER A 1007 -8.93 -9.66 44.74
CA SER A 1007 -9.88 -10.24 43.78
C SER A 1007 -11.22 -9.49 43.69
N ALA A 1008 -11.76 -9.33 42.47
CA ALA A 1008 -13.18 -9.58 42.12
C ALA A 1008 -13.54 -8.94 40.76
N GLY A 1009 -14.16 -9.72 39.87
CA GLY A 1009 -14.70 -9.22 38.62
C GLY A 1009 -15.83 -8.19 38.83
N VAL A 1010 -15.86 -7.15 38.00
CA VAL A 1010 -16.98 -6.21 37.90
C VAL A 1010 -17.25 -5.87 36.43
N LYS A 1011 -18.48 -6.19 35.98
CA LYS A 1011 -19.13 -5.65 34.78
C LYS A 1011 -19.26 -4.14 34.89
N LEU A 1012 -18.89 -3.38 33.86
CA LEU A 1012 -19.41 -2.01 33.67
C LEU A 1012 -19.90 -1.80 32.24
N GLY A 1013 -21.20 -2.03 32.05
CA GLY A 1013 -22.02 -1.32 31.08
C GLY A 1013 -22.66 -0.10 31.73
N SER A 1014 -23.19 0.81 30.91
CA SER A 1014 -23.96 2.02 31.23
C SER A 1014 -23.17 3.28 31.65
N SER A 1015 -22.85 4.13 30.67
CA SER A 1015 -22.58 5.58 30.89
C SER A 1015 -22.84 6.43 29.63
N LEU A 1016 -22.78 5.85 28.41
CA LEU A 1016 -22.97 6.63 27.18
C LEU A 1016 -24.40 7.14 26.91
N VAL A 1017 -25.42 6.46 27.44
CA VAL A 1017 -26.84 6.80 27.19
C VAL A 1017 -27.30 8.00 28.03
N GLY A 1018 -26.68 8.22 29.20
CA GLY A 1018 -26.98 9.38 30.06
C GLY A 1018 -26.49 10.70 29.46
N LEU A 1019 -25.32 10.68 28.81
CA LEU A 1019 -24.71 11.86 28.18
C LEU A 1019 -25.46 12.31 26.92
N LEU A 1020 -26.02 11.37 26.16
CA LEU A 1020 -26.80 11.63 24.94
C LEU A 1020 -28.19 12.24 25.25
N LEU A 1021 -28.80 11.90 26.39
CA LEU A 1021 -30.09 12.47 26.81
C LEU A 1021 -29.95 13.88 27.41
N SER A 1022 -28.77 14.25 27.93
CA SER A 1022 -28.53 15.61 28.45
C SER A 1022 -28.39 16.65 27.32
N LEU A 1023 -27.82 16.25 26.18
CA LEU A 1023 -27.60 17.11 25.01
C LEU A 1023 -28.87 17.38 24.21
N VAL A 1024 -29.85 16.46 24.21
CA VAL A 1024 -31.15 16.64 23.55
C VAL A 1024 -32.09 17.54 24.36
N ALA A 1025 -31.95 17.58 25.69
CA ALA A 1025 -32.74 18.45 26.56
C ALA A 1025 -32.30 19.94 26.50
N MET A 1026 -31.05 20.24 26.12
CA MET A 1026 -30.59 21.63 25.95
C MET A 1026 -31.02 22.29 24.63
N ALA A 1027 -31.54 21.53 23.66
CA ALA A 1027 -31.97 22.04 22.36
C ALA A 1027 -33.48 22.40 22.27
N ALA A 1028 -34.21 22.34 23.39
CA ALA A 1028 -35.64 22.65 23.45
C ALA A 1028 -35.98 23.90 24.30
N LEU A 1029 -34.98 24.72 24.66
CA LEU A 1029 -35.15 25.94 25.48
C LEU A 1029 -34.45 27.20 24.90
N LEU A 1030 -34.15 27.20 23.61
CA LEU A 1030 -33.83 28.38 22.78
C LEU A 1030 -34.62 28.25 21.47
#